data_AF-A0A9W8NK36-F1
#
_entry.id   AF-A0A9W8NK36-F1
#
_cell.length_a   1.000
_cell.length_b   1.000
_cell.length_c   1.000
_cell.angle_alpha   90.00
_cell.angle_beta   90.00
_cell.angle_gamma   90.00
#
_symmetry.space_group_name_H-M   'P 1'
#
loop_
_entity.id
_entity.type
_entity.pdbx_description
1 polymer ?
#
loop_
_entity_poly.entity_id
_entity_poly.type
_entity_poly.pdbx_seq_one_letter_code
_entity_poly.pdbx_strand_id
1 'polypeptide(L)'
;MANVPRPSGRPRPPASPAYSPWTARWNTQDNSLFKWDDLIHTGLAPEIPRIDDPIHTLDTSFTASPDYGQPFELENEDLDLLFRTETWQQECMVGMLSWQAPALHRWVSFDSGQFGPMSGGHLPADTGSAVEMVAKVYEMNKLKVDESKWFLFLRRRRWYDWIEQKPPGRKQGRVWSVDDPKIWNELSIILELVDRMFKALIEDKNEAETWDKAVPKGLPVCNDRPDALVLLSYNMERIFANYTGKPFEYEHIRKLSQSQWTQRLEEILGTHLFDTMDCEARDCAPTGFNFTSITLLGCLPFDTLINQQLTMAERCSLHVYLAVTIMHELCHSIFAARWQNYLPFPNFPAKVNTKMPVEPYVDCDGITELGHCFEQLYFGGSMMPVPTLNHKVKSSVFLAMVTHEVPNAMLKRYNGLPGEWHEPGSAVLGCYVPSSWTSKLLSEAFWVDQGIPKKSANCFHRPFTFTNQSVNSGARPADWGEVEVDPEALDPASTLSEIDKMIIETWNERLGIWQTIRGPWFNFEFFKWACMLTMLKLDEFADAFAKRDEIACASIAIQFTHAINWSVDQDTYNAYMPQTNRELSSPWVFHCIAAFQLWRREVTKNRALGLLMQAAIPIRTQELERSRGPGSWTFSVYPSLHAAAAGHAESINLWQRDRQEEEMVMPSTFFDQVLGTGEKKEGITQLDYLQLVVSTVSDISNYAAVYHSWVEAIISAFHVLQEDREKMSNLLPRAHQTRWATKWPFKPPPYDKKIGRFQGRDFVPLVWKSDGTLVYEDEL
;
A
#
# COMPACT_ATOMS: atom_id res chain seq x y z
N MET A 1 36.17 55.93 21.86
CA MET A 1 35.26 55.29 20.88
C MET A 1 36.01 54.14 20.21
N ALA A 2 35.61 52.90 20.50
CA ALA A 2 35.74 51.72 19.63
C ALA A 2 35.15 50.48 20.35
N ASN A 3 34.06 49.97 19.75
CA ASN A 3 33.41 48.66 19.80
C ASN A 3 33.89 47.57 20.78
N VAL A 4 32.95 47.03 21.57
CA VAL A 4 32.95 45.63 22.04
C VAL A 4 31.66 44.96 21.54
N PRO A 5 31.73 43.80 20.83
CA PRO A 5 30.57 43.09 20.31
C PRO A 5 29.76 42.37 21.40
N ARG A 6 28.44 42.26 21.17
CA ARG A 6 27.48 41.47 21.95
C ARG A 6 27.79 39.97 21.85
N PRO A 7 27.55 39.17 22.90
CA PRO A 7 27.62 37.71 22.81
C PRO A 7 26.40 37.17 22.05
N SER A 8 26.64 36.58 20.88
CA SER A 8 25.68 35.74 20.16
C SER A 8 25.60 34.37 20.85
N GLY A 9 24.78 34.26 21.89
CA GLY A 9 24.35 32.97 22.41
C GLY A 9 23.16 32.46 21.60
N ARG A 10 23.40 31.61 20.61
CA ARG A 10 22.34 30.71 20.12
C ARG A 10 21.85 29.89 21.33
N PRO A 11 20.54 29.65 21.49
CA PRO A 11 20.07 28.67 22.47
C PRO A 11 20.79 27.35 22.21
N ARG A 12 21.44 26.79 23.23
CA ARG A 12 21.92 25.41 23.15
C ARG A 12 20.68 24.53 22.92
N PRO A 13 20.72 23.56 22.00
CA PRO A 13 19.65 22.58 21.91
C PRO A 13 19.54 21.90 23.28
N PRO A 14 18.31 21.61 23.76
CA PRO A 14 18.13 20.85 24.99
C PRO A 14 18.93 19.56 24.91
N ALA A 15 19.58 19.21 26.03
CA ALA A 15 20.34 17.97 26.17
C ALA A 15 19.36 16.80 26.16
N SER A 16 19.15 16.23 24.96
CA SER A 16 18.13 15.24 24.59
C SER A 16 16.73 15.85 24.40
N PRO A 17 16.15 15.76 23.19
CA PRO A 17 14.73 16.08 23.01
C PRO A 17 13.89 15.09 23.84
N ALA A 18 12.87 15.58 24.51
CA ALA A 18 11.78 14.72 24.96
C ALA A 18 11.12 14.15 23.70
N TYR A 19 11.36 12.87 23.43
CA TYR A 19 10.80 12.21 22.26
C TYR A 19 9.27 12.15 22.38
N SER A 20 8.56 12.63 21.35
CA SER A 20 7.27 12.04 21.02
C SER A 20 7.55 10.59 20.60
N PRO A 21 7.02 9.56 21.29
CA PRO A 21 7.49 8.19 21.11
C PRO A 21 7.28 7.62 19.71
N TRP A 22 6.29 8.09 18.96
CA TRP A 22 5.91 7.45 17.70
C TRP A 22 6.87 7.81 16.55
N THR A 23 7.10 9.09 16.23
CA THR A 23 8.03 9.50 15.14
C THR A 23 9.51 9.26 15.41
N ALA A 24 9.91 9.24 16.68
CA ALA A 24 11.29 9.04 17.08
C ALA A 24 11.88 7.68 16.68
N ARG A 25 11.03 6.65 16.52
CA ARG A 25 11.44 5.29 16.14
C ARG A 25 11.82 5.15 14.67
N TRP A 26 11.42 6.12 13.85
CA TRP A 26 11.63 6.07 12.39
C TRP A 26 12.87 6.84 11.95
N ASN A 27 13.50 7.61 12.82
CA ASN A 27 14.81 8.17 12.54
C ASN A 27 15.88 7.12 12.89
N THR A 28 16.42 6.39 11.91
CA THR A 28 17.84 6.55 11.50
C THR A 28 18.55 5.39 10.79
N GLN A 29 18.16 4.11 10.77
CA GLN A 29 19.21 3.09 10.42
C GLN A 29 18.96 1.96 9.43
N ASP A 30 17.74 1.62 8.98
CA ASP A 30 17.62 0.55 7.98
C ASP A 30 16.46 0.82 7.03
N ASN A 31 16.81 1.04 5.74
CA ASN A 31 15.90 1.19 4.58
C ASN A 31 15.27 2.59 4.40
N SER A 32 16.13 3.56 4.10
CA SER A 32 15.82 4.92 3.68
C SER A 32 15.08 4.97 2.34
N LEU A 33 14.03 5.79 2.23
CA LEU A 33 13.44 6.15 0.93
C LEU A 33 14.13 7.34 0.28
N PHE A 34 14.69 8.24 1.09
CA PHE A 34 15.34 9.45 0.62
C PHE A 34 16.64 9.71 1.36
N LYS A 35 17.69 10.06 0.60
CA LYS A 35 18.96 10.57 1.12
C LYS A 35 19.03 12.07 0.79
N TRP A 36 19.12 12.90 1.82
CA TRP A 36 19.22 14.37 1.69
C TRP A 36 20.31 14.88 2.63
N ASP A 37 21.23 15.72 2.16
CA ASP A 37 22.35 16.28 2.94
C ASP A 37 23.15 15.24 3.76
N ASP A 38 23.40 14.07 3.16
CA ASP A 38 24.05 12.91 3.81
C ASP A 38 23.30 12.32 5.02
N LEU A 39 22.08 12.77 5.30
CA LEU A 39 21.15 12.22 6.26
C LEU A 39 20.11 11.31 5.58
N ILE A 40 19.63 10.33 6.35
CA ILE A 40 18.68 9.31 5.93
C ILE A 40 17.32 9.64 6.58
N HIS A 41 16.29 9.81 5.75
CA HIS A 41 14.94 10.14 6.18
C HIS A 41 13.97 9.00 5.80
N THR A 42 13.02 8.71 6.68
CA THR A 42 11.93 7.76 6.39
C THR A 42 10.76 8.39 5.65
N GLY A 43 10.64 9.72 5.67
CA GLY A 43 9.52 10.45 5.09
C GLY A 43 8.18 10.30 5.83
N LEU A 44 8.15 9.55 6.94
CA LEU A 44 6.93 9.31 7.73
C LEU A 44 6.67 10.38 8.81
N ALA A 45 7.67 11.18 9.20
CA ALA A 45 7.43 12.30 10.09
C ALA A 45 6.97 13.53 9.29
N PRO A 46 5.98 14.31 9.76
CA PRO A 46 5.61 15.56 9.10
C PRO A 46 6.78 16.55 9.21
N GLU A 47 7.21 17.11 8.08
CA GLU A 47 8.40 17.96 8.05
C GLU A 47 8.09 19.40 8.52
N ILE A 48 6.93 20.00 8.19
CA ILE A 48 6.62 21.41 8.51
C ILE A 48 5.10 21.69 8.67
N PRO A 49 4.62 22.38 9.72
CA PRO A 49 5.38 22.72 10.91
C PRO A 49 5.94 21.44 11.52
N ARG A 50 7.19 21.53 11.97
CA ARG A 50 7.83 20.49 12.76
C ARG A 50 7.01 20.31 14.01
N ILE A 51 6.11 19.35 13.97
CA ILE A 51 5.27 18.97 15.11
C ILE A 51 6.12 18.25 16.19
N ASP A 52 7.43 18.21 16.00
CA ASP A 52 8.47 17.82 16.94
C ASP A 52 8.79 18.88 18.01
N ASP A 53 8.04 19.99 18.10
CA ASP A 53 7.68 20.48 19.43
C ASP A 53 6.60 19.52 19.96
N PRO A 54 6.90 18.71 21.01
CA PRO A 54 5.92 17.84 21.62
C PRO A 54 4.58 18.55 21.67
N ILE A 55 4.47 19.77 22.20
CA ILE A 55 3.24 20.57 22.35
C ILE A 55 2.26 20.52 21.16
N HIS A 56 2.73 20.42 19.92
CA HIS A 56 1.86 20.43 18.74
C HIS A 56 1.42 19.03 18.28
N THR A 57 2.11 17.95 18.69
CA THR A 57 1.70 16.54 18.42
C THR A 57 0.86 15.99 19.57
N LEU A 58 0.88 16.68 20.71
CA LEU A 58 0.15 16.26 21.91
C LEU A 58 -1.27 16.69 21.69
N ASP A 59 -2.18 15.79 22.06
CA ASP A 59 -3.55 16.17 22.37
C ASP A 59 -3.55 17.06 23.63
N THR A 60 -3.07 18.29 23.46
CA THR A 60 -3.26 19.37 24.41
C THR A 60 -4.39 20.21 23.86
N SER A 61 -5.56 20.07 24.47
CA SER A 61 -6.73 20.92 24.24
C SER A 61 -6.29 22.39 24.13
N PHE A 62 -6.35 22.95 22.93
CA PHE A 62 -5.89 24.31 22.61
C PHE A 62 -6.88 25.34 23.16
N THR A 63 -6.84 25.58 24.47
CA THR A 63 -7.55 26.72 25.09
C THR A 63 -6.69 28.00 25.14
N ALA A 64 -5.42 27.92 24.74
CA ALA A 64 -4.54 29.08 24.60
C ALA A 64 -4.05 29.17 23.15
N SER A 65 -4.70 30.02 22.36
CA SER A 65 -4.30 30.38 20.99
C SER A 65 -2.91 31.04 21.01
N PRO A 66 -1.88 30.46 20.38
CA PRO A 66 -0.69 31.19 20.01
C PRO A 66 -1.04 32.02 18.77
N ASP A 67 -0.48 33.22 18.68
CA ASP A 67 -0.62 34.12 17.53
C ASP A 67 -0.01 33.47 16.27
N TYR A 68 -0.76 32.59 15.60
CA TYR A 68 -0.35 31.89 14.38
C TYR A 68 -0.74 32.63 13.09
N GLY A 69 -0.89 33.95 13.16
CA GLY A 69 -1.38 34.77 12.05
C GLY A 69 -0.37 35.05 10.92
N GLN A 70 0.84 34.47 10.93
CA GLN A 70 1.81 34.69 9.85
C GLN A 70 2.12 33.39 9.10
N PRO A 71 1.98 33.38 7.76
CA PRO A 71 2.38 32.23 6.95
C PRO A 71 3.88 31.97 7.14
N PHE A 72 4.25 30.70 7.28
CA PHE A 72 5.66 30.29 7.32
C PHE A 72 6.31 30.65 5.97
N GLU A 73 7.25 31.59 5.97
CA GLU A 73 8.13 31.77 4.81
C GLU A 73 9.14 30.62 4.81
N LEU A 74 8.83 29.57 4.06
CA LEU A 74 9.69 28.42 3.86
C LEU A 74 10.54 28.62 2.61
N GLU A 75 11.81 28.23 2.72
CA GLU A 75 12.72 28.11 1.58
C GLU A 75 12.20 27.03 0.62
N ASN A 76 12.56 27.13 -0.66
CA ASN A 76 12.01 26.21 -1.65
C ASN A 76 12.46 24.76 -1.43
N GLU A 77 13.66 24.54 -0.87
CA GLU A 77 14.17 23.19 -0.53
C GLU A 77 13.34 22.53 0.57
N ASP A 78 12.95 23.31 1.59
CA ASP A 78 12.09 22.86 2.69
C ASP A 78 10.67 22.53 2.19
N LEU A 79 10.16 23.33 1.25
CA LEU A 79 8.88 23.06 0.58
C LEU A 79 8.96 21.79 -0.27
N ASP A 80 10.02 21.60 -1.07
CA ASP A 80 10.23 20.39 -1.86
C ASP A 80 10.23 19.14 -0.97
N LEU A 81 10.96 19.18 0.15
CA LEU A 81 11.02 18.09 1.11
C LEU A 81 9.64 17.79 1.73
N LEU A 82 8.94 18.83 2.17
CA LEU A 82 7.60 18.71 2.76
C LEU A 82 6.62 18.03 1.80
N PHE A 83 6.56 18.50 0.55
CA PHE A 83 5.63 17.97 -0.43
C PHE A 83 5.97 16.54 -0.84
N ARG A 84 7.27 16.22 -1.03
CA ARG A 84 7.72 14.84 -1.29
C ARG A 84 7.29 13.89 -0.19
N THR A 85 7.54 14.25 1.07
CA THR A 85 7.28 13.36 2.20
C THR A 85 5.79 13.14 2.41
N GLU A 86 4.94 14.15 2.24
CA GLU A 86 3.49 14.00 2.43
C GLU A 86 2.78 13.33 1.27
N THR A 87 3.16 13.60 0.01
CA THR A 87 2.64 12.78 -1.10
C THR A 87 3.07 11.33 -0.92
N TRP A 88 4.29 11.10 -0.44
CA TRP A 88 4.79 9.74 -0.19
C TRP A 88 4.03 9.05 0.94
N GLN A 89 3.71 9.77 2.00
CA GLN A 89 2.80 9.33 3.05
C GLN A 89 1.43 8.95 2.49
N GLN A 90 0.80 9.82 1.69
CA GLN A 90 -0.49 9.52 1.07
C GLN A 90 -0.44 8.27 0.19
N GLU A 91 0.64 8.09 -0.59
CA GLU A 91 0.80 6.92 -1.45
C GLU A 91 0.92 5.63 -0.61
N CYS A 92 1.85 5.59 0.34
CA CYS A 92 2.12 4.37 1.10
C CYS A 92 1.05 4.10 2.17
N MET A 93 0.39 5.13 2.70
CA MET A 93 -0.65 4.99 3.71
C MET A 93 -2.06 5.13 3.14
N VAL A 94 -2.25 5.04 1.82
CA VAL A 94 -3.58 4.89 1.20
C VAL A 94 -4.47 6.12 1.44
N GLY A 95 -3.87 7.31 1.37
CA GLY A 95 -4.55 8.61 1.51
C GLY A 95 -4.41 9.25 2.89
N MET A 96 -4.02 8.46 3.91
CA MET A 96 -3.74 9.00 5.24
C MET A 96 -2.38 9.73 5.29
N LEU A 97 -2.29 10.75 6.12
CA LEU A 97 -1.04 11.41 6.53
C LEU A 97 -0.62 10.94 7.92
N SER A 98 0.67 10.95 8.20
CA SER A 98 1.18 10.31 9.44
C SER A 98 0.67 10.99 10.70
N TRP A 99 0.44 12.31 10.67
CA TRP A 99 -0.10 13.08 11.79
C TRP A 99 -1.54 12.69 12.18
N GLN A 100 -2.26 12.01 11.28
CA GLN A 100 -3.62 11.51 11.49
C GLN A 100 -3.62 10.18 12.27
N ALA A 101 -2.58 9.36 12.16
CA ALA A 101 -2.51 8.05 12.79
C ALA A 101 -2.69 8.08 14.33
N PRO A 102 -2.13 9.05 15.09
CA PRO A 102 -2.37 9.14 16.53
C PRO A 102 -3.84 9.33 16.94
N ALA A 103 -4.68 9.92 16.09
CA ALA A 103 -6.11 10.07 16.37
C ALA A 103 -6.81 8.70 16.30
N LEU A 104 -6.52 7.90 15.26
CA LEU A 104 -7.04 6.55 15.08
C LEU A 104 -6.69 5.61 16.24
N HIS A 105 -5.51 5.82 16.81
CA HIS A 105 -4.93 4.99 17.87
C HIS A 105 -5.03 5.59 19.26
N ARG A 106 -5.85 6.63 19.40
CA ARG A 106 -5.89 7.44 20.61
C ARG A 106 -6.34 6.65 21.82
N TRP A 107 -7.38 5.85 21.65
CA TRP A 107 -8.11 5.21 22.73
C TRP A 107 -8.14 3.71 22.54
N VAL A 108 -7.83 2.98 23.61
CA VAL A 108 -8.04 1.54 23.73
C VAL A 108 -9.00 1.26 24.88
N SER A 109 -9.75 0.17 24.78
CA SER A 109 -10.53 -0.36 25.89
C SER A 109 -10.48 -1.88 25.90
N PHE A 110 -10.24 -2.42 27.11
CA PHE A 110 -10.19 -3.85 27.38
C PHE A 110 -11.29 -4.31 28.34
N ASP A 111 -12.20 -3.44 28.77
CA ASP A 111 -13.32 -3.80 29.63
C ASP A 111 -14.58 -2.98 29.32
N SER A 112 -15.72 -3.42 29.85
CA SER A 112 -17.02 -2.77 29.68
C SER A 112 -17.39 -1.77 30.79
N GLY A 113 -16.44 -1.37 31.66
CA GLY A 113 -16.72 -0.32 32.65
C GLY A 113 -15.81 -0.21 33.88
N GLN A 114 -14.74 -1.01 34.03
CA GLN A 114 -13.87 -0.93 35.22
C GLN A 114 -12.82 0.18 35.10
N PHE A 115 -12.13 0.26 33.97
CA PHE A 115 -11.04 1.21 33.75
C PHE A 115 -11.42 2.32 32.76
N GLY A 116 -12.50 2.14 31.99
CA GLY A 116 -12.93 3.11 30.97
C GLY A 116 -11.94 3.20 29.80
N PRO A 117 -12.11 4.18 28.89
CA PRO A 117 -11.18 4.42 27.79
C PRO A 117 -9.80 4.80 28.32
N MET A 118 -8.76 4.16 27.82
CA MET A 118 -7.37 4.44 28.18
C MET A 118 -6.59 4.90 26.96
N SER A 119 -5.48 5.61 27.19
CA SER A 119 -4.63 6.01 26.08
C SER A 119 -4.00 4.79 25.39
N GLY A 120 -3.99 4.82 24.06
CA GLY A 120 -3.37 3.81 23.22
C GLY A 120 -1.84 3.88 23.16
N GLY A 121 -1.20 4.88 23.77
CA GLY A 121 0.26 5.05 23.73
C GLY A 121 0.75 6.18 22.81
N HIS A 122 -0.15 7.07 22.37
CA HIS A 122 0.14 8.21 21.49
C HIS A 122 0.11 9.57 22.23
N LEU A 123 0.13 9.57 23.57
CA LEU A 123 0.32 10.76 24.40
C LEU A 123 1.75 10.90 24.92
N PRO A 124 2.21 12.13 25.21
CA PRO A 124 3.41 12.38 26.04
C PRO A 124 3.27 11.88 27.46
N ALA A 125 2.05 12.00 27.96
CA ALA A 125 1.70 11.50 29.29
C ALA A 125 1.84 9.97 29.35
N ASP A 126 1.90 9.27 28.20
CA ASP A 126 2.22 7.85 28.11
C ASP A 126 3.72 7.62 28.28
N THR A 127 4.24 8.05 29.42
CA THR A 127 5.59 7.76 29.87
C THR A 127 5.56 7.30 31.33
N GLY A 128 6.59 6.54 31.74
CA GLY A 128 6.72 6.06 33.10
C GLY A 128 5.50 5.27 33.60
N SER A 129 4.93 5.71 34.72
CA SER A 129 3.85 4.98 35.42
C SER A 129 2.56 4.82 34.62
N ALA A 130 2.28 5.72 33.67
CA ALA A 130 1.07 5.63 32.84
C ALA A 130 1.13 4.43 31.89
N VAL A 131 2.27 4.23 31.21
CA VAL A 131 2.51 3.07 30.33
C VAL A 131 2.46 1.78 31.14
N GLU A 132 3.07 1.75 32.32
CA GLU A 132 3.02 0.59 33.20
C GLU A 132 1.58 0.25 33.65
N MET A 133 0.74 1.27 33.88
CA MET A 133 -0.66 1.08 34.23
C MET A 133 -1.45 0.49 33.06
N VAL A 134 -1.34 1.07 31.86
CA VAL A 134 -2.00 0.54 30.65
C VAL A 134 -1.55 -0.88 30.36
N ALA A 135 -0.26 -1.18 30.47
CA ALA A 135 0.27 -2.54 30.31
C ALA A 135 -0.30 -3.51 31.36
N LYS A 136 -0.40 -3.11 32.64
CA LYS A 136 -1.03 -3.93 33.69
C LYS A 136 -2.50 -4.20 33.38
N VAL A 137 -3.26 -3.17 32.97
CA VAL A 137 -4.67 -3.33 32.61
C VAL A 137 -4.83 -4.25 31.40
N TYR A 138 -3.97 -4.13 30.39
CA TYR A 138 -3.91 -5.05 29.26
C TYR A 138 -3.64 -6.48 29.73
N GLU A 139 -2.59 -6.74 30.51
CA GLU A 139 -2.30 -8.09 31.02
C GLU A 139 -3.45 -8.69 31.86
N MET A 140 -4.13 -7.84 32.64
CA MET A 140 -5.28 -8.25 33.44
C MET A 140 -6.49 -8.64 32.57
N ASN A 141 -6.78 -7.90 31.51
CA ASN A 141 -8.04 -8.03 30.77
C ASN A 141 -7.92 -8.64 29.37
N LYS A 142 -6.70 -8.78 28.84
CA LYS A 142 -6.48 -9.46 27.55
C LYS A 142 -6.91 -10.92 27.62
N LEU A 143 -7.17 -11.47 26.44
CA LEU A 143 -7.47 -12.90 26.23
C LEU A 143 -6.58 -13.82 27.06
N LYS A 144 -7.21 -14.78 27.72
CA LYS A 144 -6.50 -15.83 28.45
C LYS A 144 -6.23 -17.00 27.52
N VAL A 145 -4.96 -17.17 27.18
CA VAL A 145 -4.44 -18.27 26.37
C VAL A 145 -4.64 -19.61 27.09
N ASP A 146 -5.39 -20.53 26.49
CA ASP A 146 -5.54 -21.91 26.96
C ASP A 146 -5.50 -22.90 25.79
N GLU A 147 -4.28 -23.32 25.43
CA GLU A 147 -4.04 -24.25 24.33
C GLU A 147 -4.80 -25.58 24.45
N SER A 148 -5.17 -25.99 25.68
CA SER A 148 -5.92 -27.24 25.89
C SER A 148 -7.34 -27.18 25.32
N LYS A 149 -7.89 -25.96 25.19
CA LYS A 149 -9.22 -25.70 24.62
C LYS A 149 -9.19 -25.45 23.12
N TRP A 150 -8.02 -25.20 22.53
CA TRP A 150 -7.92 -24.91 21.11
C TRP A 150 -8.27 -26.10 20.24
N PHE A 151 -8.71 -25.79 19.02
CA PHE A 151 -8.65 -26.74 17.92
C PHE A 151 -7.27 -27.38 17.82
N LEU A 152 -7.23 -28.68 17.56
CA LEU A 152 -6.00 -29.49 17.53
C LEU A 152 -5.01 -29.02 16.47
N PHE A 153 -5.50 -28.47 15.36
CA PHE A 153 -4.68 -27.95 14.27
C PHE A 153 -3.98 -26.63 14.61
N LEU A 154 -4.48 -25.82 15.56
CA LEU A 154 -3.84 -24.55 15.97
C LEU A 154 -2.71 -24.72 16.99
N ARG A 155 -2.65 -25.89 17.64
CA ARG A 155 -1.71 -26.17 18.73
C ARG A 155 -0.25 -26.15 18.28
N ARG A 156 0.67 -25.86 19.21
CA ARG A 156 2.11 -25.73 18.97
C ARG A 156 2.72 -26.94 18.26
N ARG A 157 2.17 -28.13 18.51
CA ARG A 157 2.57 -29.38 17.85
C ARG A 157 2.40 -29.41 16.32
N ARG A 158 1.77 -28.40 15.73
CA ARG A 158 1.51 -28.27 14.28
C ARG A 158 2.42 -27.26 13.60
N TRP A 159 3.30 -26.64 14.38
CA TRP A 159 4.20 -25.59 13.93
C TRP A 159 5.57 -26.14 13.59
N TYR A 160 6.08 -25.71 12.47
CA TYR A 160 7.44 -25.93 12.00
C TYR A 160 8.24 -24.66 12.27
N ASP A 161 9.56 -24.81 12.18
CA ASP A 161 10.55 -23.79 12.36
C ASP A 161 11.24 -23.51 11.02
N TRP A 162 11.40 -22.23 10.75
CA TRP A 162 12.11 -21.75 9.58
C TRP A 162 13.55 -21.43 9.93
N ILE A 163 14.47 -22.04 9.18
CA ILE A 163 15.91 -21.89 9.36
C ILE A 163 16.50 -21.28 8.11
N GLU A 164 16.92 -20.03 8.21
CA GLU A 164 17.65 -19.36 7.15
C GLU A 164 19.11 -19.82 7.13
N GLN A 165 19.45 -20.71 6.22
CA GLN A 165 20.80 -21.28 6.20
C GLN A 165 21.86 -20.30 5.67
N LYS A 166 21.49 -19.29 4.85
CA LYS A 166 22.39 -18.26 4.25
C LYS A 166 21.65 -16.96 3.82
N PRO A 167 21.40 -16.00 4.72
CA PRO A 167 20.87 -14.68 4.34
C PRO A 167 21.80 -13.92 3.37
N PRO A 168 21.29 -13.27 2.33
CA PRO A 168 22.06 -12.30 1.55
C PRO A 168 22.58 -11.17 2.46
N GLY A 169 23.90 -11.04 2.59
CA GLY A 169 24.52 -9.91 3.31
C GLY A 169 24.66 -10.04 4.82
N ARG A 170 24.22 -11.14 5.46
CA ARG A 170 24.46 -11.40 6.90
C ARG A 170 25.40 -12.59 7.13
N LYS A 171 26.22 -12.51 8.19
CA LYS A 171 27.24 -13.54 8.54
C LYS A 171 26.67 -14.73 9.32
N GLN A 172 25.44 -14.67 9.81
CA GLN A 172 24.79 -15.74 10.58
C GLN A 172 23.37 -15.96 10.05
N GLY A 173 22.94 -17.22 10.02
CA GLY A 173 21.56 -17.59 9.71
C GLY A 173 20.58 -17.14 10.79
N ARG A 174 19.34 -16.80 10.40
CA ARG A 174 18.23 -16.48 11.30
C ARG A 174 17.37 -17.73 11.50
N VAL A 175 16.98 -18.01 12.74
CA VAL A 175 16.02 -19.08 13.06
C VAL A 175 14.77 -18.42 13.62
N TRP A 176 13.64 -18.68 12.98
CA TRP A 176 12.32 -18.36 13.51
C TRP A 176 11.69 -19.65 13.98
N SER A 177 11.57 -19.77 15.29
CA SER A 177 11.07 -20.98 15.93
C SER A 177 9.97 -20.65 16.90
N VAL A 178 8.88 -21.41 16.84
CA VAL A 178 7.81 -21.31 17.85
C VAL A 178 8.27 -21.80 19.21
N ASP A 179 9.44 -22.43 19.31
CA ASP A 179 10.03 -22.83 20.60
C ASP A 179 10.64 -21.64 21.37
N ASP A 180 10.92 -20.51 20.71
CA ASP A 180 11.30 -19.26 21.38
C ASP A 180 10.10 -18.70 22.17
N PRO A 181 10.23 -18.52 23.50
CA PRO A 181 9.16 -17.95 24.32
C PRO A 181 8.70 -16.57 23.86
N LYS A 182 9.58 -15.73 23.28
CA LYS A 182 9.19 -14.40 22.79
C LYS A 182 8.24 -14.50 21.60
N ILE A 183 8.53 -15.39 20.66
CA ILE A 183 7.67 -15.63 19.49
C ILE A 183 6.35 -16.25 19.94
N TRP A 184 6.40 -17.29 20.78
CA TRP A 184 5.20 -17.98 21.24
C TRP A 184 4.30 -17.10 22.11
N ASN A 185 4.85 -16.21 22.93
CA ASN A 185 4.06 -15.29 23.76
C ASN A 185 3.15 -14.38 22.92
N GLU A 186 3.63 -13.90 21.77
CA GLU A 186 2.84 -13.09 20.85
C GLU A 186 1.90 -13.97 20.01
N LEU A 187 2.44 -15.04 19.42
CA LEU A 187 1.71 -15.94 18.53
C LEU A 187 0.54 -16.64 19.25
N SER A 188 0.71 -17.03 20.51
CA SER A 188 -0.34 -17.71 21.27
C SER A 188 -1.57 -16.83 21.53
N ILE A 189 -1.39 -15.51 21.69
CA ILE A 189 -2.50 -14.56 21.80
C ILE A 189 -3.26 -14.48 20.47
N ILE A 190 -2.51 -14.43 19.35
CA ILE A 190 -3.08 -14.42 18.00
C ILE A 190 -3.88 -15.71 17.75
N LEU A 191 -3.34 -16.87 18.12
CA LEU A 191 -4.02 -18.16 17.93
C LEU A 191 -5.22 -18.35 18.85
N GLU A 192 -5.17 -17.84 20.08
CA GLU A 192 -6.34 -17.78 20.97
C GLU A 192 -7.47 -16.96 20.32
N LEU A 193 -7.15 -15.83 19.69
CA LEU A 193 -8.13 -15.02 18.97
C LEU A 193 -8.71 -15.78 17.77
N VAL A 194 -7.88 -16.43 16.96
CA VAL A 194 -8.31 -17.27 15.82
C VAL A 194 -9.26 -18.39 16.28
N ASP A 195 -8.90 -19.11 17.35
CA ASP A 195 -9.71 -20.19 17.92
C ASP A 195 -11.11 -19.69 18.34
N ARG A 196 -11.16 -18.55 19.05
CA ARG A 196 -12.42 -17.94 19.48
C ARG A 196 -13.26 -17.45 18.30
N MET A 197 -12.65 -16.85 17.28
CA MET A 197 -13.34 -16.43 16.06
C MET A 197 -13.98 -17.61 15.34
N PHE A 198 -13.25 -18.71 15.13
CA PHE A 198 -13.83 -19.92 14.51
C PHE A 198 -14.96 -20.53 15.33
N LYS A 199 -14.80 -20.61 16.65
CA LYS A 199 -15.87 -21.13 17.53
C LYS A 199 -17.11 -20.26 17.46
N ALA A 200 -16.96 -18.94 17.52
CA ALA A 200 -18.08 -18.00 17.40
C ALA A 200 -18.79 -18.10 16.04
N LEU A 201 -18.04 -18.26 14.95
CA LEU A 201 -18.64 -18.51 13.63
C LEU A 201 -19.53 -19.76 13.67
N ILE A 202 -18.98 -20.90 14.13
CA ILE A 202 -19.70 -22.17 14.23
C ILE A 202 -20.94 -22.06 15.15
N GLU A 203 -20.81 -21.38 16.29
CA GLU A 203 -21.90 -21.18 17.25
C GLU A 203 -23.03 -20.35 16.63
N ASP A 204 -22.69 -19.31 15.89
CA ASP A 204 -23.64 -18.40 15.24
C ASP A 204 -24.25 -18.98 13.96
N LYS A 205 -23.70 -20.11 13.46
CA LYS A 205 -24.08 -20.77 12.19
C LYS A 205 -24.05 -19.81 11.01
N ASN A 206 -22.93 -19.13 10.83
CA ASN A 206 -22.81 -18.02 9.90
C ASN A 206 -22.72 -18.50 8.43
N GLU A 207 -23.08 -17.67 7.45
CA GLU A 207 -23.53 -18.11 6.12
C GLU A 207 -22.42 -18.59 5.16
N ALA A 208 -21.17 -18.15 5.33
CA ALA A 208 -20.04 -18.63 4.50
C ALA A 208 -19.61 -20.06 4.85
N GLU A 209 -20.26 -20.71 5.82
CA GLU A 209 -19.97 -22.09 6.25
C GLU A 209 -20.46 -23.16 5.26
N THR A 210 -21.09 -22.79 4.15
CA THR A 210 -21.94 -23.70 3.36
C THR A 210 -21.38 -24.10 2.00
N TRP A 211 -20.08 -23.91 1.80
CA TRP A 211 -19.40 -24.18 0.53
C TRP A 211 -19.15 -25.69 0.31
N ASP A 212 -20.19 -26.48 0.05
CA ASP A 212 -20.08 -27.94 -0.06
C ASP A 212 -19.91 -28.43 -1.52
N LYS A 213 -20.20 -27.61 -2.54
CA LYS A 213 -20.00 -27.94 -3.96
C LYS A 213 -19.74 -26.72 -4.86
N ALA A 214 -18.89 -26.93 -5.86
CA ALA A 214 -18.82 -26.06 -7.01
C ALA A 214 -19.92 -26.41 -8.01
N VAL A 215 -20.72 -25.43 -8.44
CA VAL A 215 -21.80 -25.67 -9.39
C VAL A 215 -21.23 -25.86 -10.81
N PRO A 216 -21.63 -26.89 -11.58
CA PRO A 216 -21.29 -26.99 -12.99
C PRO A 216 -22.19 -26.09 -13.85
N LYS A 217 -21.57 -25.39 -14.82
CA LYS A 217 -22.10 -24.83 -16.08
C LYS A 217 -23.57 -24.37 -16.11
N GLY A 218 -23.77 -23.06 -16.32
CA GLY A 218 -25.04 -22.49 -16.79
C GLY A 218 -25.72 -21.47 -15.89
N LEU A 219 -25.01 -20.85 -14.93
CA LEU A 219 -25.49 -19.63 -14.30
C LEU A 219 -25.51 -18.49 -15.34
N PRO A 220 -26.65 -17.81 -15.57
CA PRO A 220 -26.74 -16.70 -16.53
C PRO A 220 -25.75 -15.55 -16.27
N VAL A 221 -25.24 -15.46 -15.03
CA VAL A 221 -24.32 -14.40 -14.57
C VAL A 221 -22.87 -14.67 -14.96
N CYS A 222 -22.50 -15.92 -15.28
CA CYS A 222 -21.14 -16.32 -15.68
C CYS A 222 -21.02 -16.67 -17.17
N ASN A 223 -21.86 -16.10 -18.04
CA ASN A 223 -21.88 -16.41 -19.47
C ASN A 223 -20.50 -16.23 -20.15
N ASP A 224 -19.68 -15.31 -19.64
CA ASP A 224 -18.35 -15.00 -20.19
C ASP A 224 -17.27 -16.01 -19.75
N ARG A 225 -17.54 -16.82 -18.71
CA ARG A 225 -16.68 -17.92 -18.25
C ARG A 225 -17.51 -19.16 -17.89
N PRO A 226 -18.01 -19.90 -18.89
CA PRO A 226 -18.87 -21.05 -18.66
C PRO A 226 -18.17 -22.19 -17.92
N ASP A 227 -16.85 -22.19 -17.83
CA ASP A 227 -16.01 -23.14 -17.10
C ASP A 227 -15.53 -22.65 -15.72
N ALA A 228 -15.96 -21.45 -15.29
CA ALA A 228 -15.65 -20.93 -13.97
C ALA A 228 -16.16 -21.85 -12.84
N LEU A 229 -15.30 -22.09 -11.84
CA LEU A 229 -15.67 -22.75 -10.61
C LEU A 229 -16.35 -21.72 -9.69
N VAL A 230 -17.58 -21.97 -9.27
CA VAL A 230 -18.33 -21.05 -8.38
C VAL A 230 -18.84 -21.80 -7.17
N LEU A 231 -18.51 -21.29 -5.98
CA LEU A 231 -19.10 -21.69 -4.71
C LEU A 231 -20.27 -20.76 -4.40
N LEU A 232 -21.41 -21.37 -4.04
CA LEU A 232 -22.59 -20.61 -3.60
C LEU A 232 -22.66 -20.61 -2.08
N SER A 233 -22.97 -19.45 -1.49
CA SER A 233 -23.45 -19.37 -0.11
C SER A 233 -24.81 -20.06 0.03
N TYR A 234 -25.17 -20.38 1.27
CA TYR A 234 -26.43 -21.05 1.60
C TYR A 234 -27.65 -20.36 0.99
N ASN A 235 -27.70 -19.04 1.09
CA ASN A 235 -28.81 -18.24 0.60
C ASN A 235 -28.84 -18.22 -0.93
N MET A 236 -27.69 -18.09 -1.58
CA MET A 236 -27.59 -18.11 -3.04
C MET A 236 -27.91 -19.49 -3.61
N GLU A 237 -27.47 -20.57 -2.96
CA GLU A 237 -27.87 -21.94 -3.32
C GLU A 237 -29.39 -22.07 -3.21
N ARG A 238 -30.00 -21.65 -2.10
CA ARG A 238 -31.46 -21.72 -1.91
C ARG A 238 -32.23 -20.98 -3.01
N ILE A 239 -31.77 -19.77 -3.37
CA ILE A 239 -32.34 -18.99 -4.47
C ILE A 239 -32.19 -19.74 -5.79
N PHE A 240 -31.00 -20.28 -6.06
CA PHE A 240 -30.70 -21.03 -7.28
C PHE A 240 -31.49 -22.35 -7.39
N ALA A 241 -31.60 -23.13 -6.32
CA ALA A 241 -32.39 -24.35 -6.25
C ALA A 241 -33.87 -24.06 -6.54
N ASN A 242 -34.42 -23.01 -5.91
CA ASN A 242 -35.79 -22.55 -6.17
C ASN A 242 -35.98 -22.11 -7.63
N TYR A 243 -35.03 -21.34 -8.18
CA TYR A 243 -35.10 -20.85 -9.56
C TYR A 243 -35.01 -21.98 -10.60
N THR A 244 -34.13 -22.96 -10.37
CA THR A 244 -33.88 -24.07 -11.30
C THR A 244 -34.79 -25.28 -11.09
N GLY A 245 -35.61 -25.29 -10.04
CA GLY A 245 -36.40 -26.45 -9.63
C GLY A 245 -35.57 -27.66 -9.18
N LYS A 246 -34.30 -27.44 -8.81
CA LYS A 246 -33.40 -28.48 -8.30
C LYS A 246 -33.51 -28.60 -6.77
N PRO A 247 -33.16 -29.76 -6.18
CA PRO A 247 -33.13 -29.91 -4.74
C PRO A 247 -32.13 -28.94 -4.08
N PHE A 248 -32.51 -28.40 -2.93
CA PHE A 248 -31.65 -27.64 -2.04
C PHE A 248 -30.67 -28.61 -1.35
N GLU A 249 -29.42 -28.66 -1.82
CA GLU A 249 -28.41 -29.64 -1.41
C GLU A 249 -27.76 -29.28 -0.07
N TYR A 250 -27.78 -28.02 0.37
CA TYR A 250 -27.11 -27.57 1.61
C TYR A 250 -27.99 -27.59 2.87
N GLU A 251 -29.22 -28.10 2.79
CA GLU A 251 -30.15 -28.17 3.92
C GLU A 251 -29.61 -28.97 5.12
N HIS A 252 -28.78 -29.99 4.89
CA HIS A 252 -28.17 -30.78 5.97
C HIS A 252 -27.17 -29.98 6.79
N ILE A 253 -26.54 -28.97 6.19
CA ILE A 253 -25.48 -28.20 6.84
C ILE A 253 -26.02 -27.39 8.03
N ARG A 254 -27.22 -26.80 7.90
CA ARG A 254 -27.88 -26.07 9.00
C ARG A 254 -28.28 -26.99 10.17
N LYS A 255 -28.44 -28.29 9.90
CA LYS A 255 -28.84 -29.32 10.87
C LYS A 255 -27.64 -29.87 11.65
N LEU A 256 -26.41 -29.55 11.25
CA LEU A 256 -25.23 -29.91 12.02
C LEU A 256 -25.25 -29.20 13.39
N SER A 257 -24.94 -29.96 14.42
CA SER A 257 -24.64 -29.44 15.75
C SER A 257 -23.24 -28.81 15.77
N GLN A 258 -23.00 -27.94 16.76
CA GLN A 258 -21.69 -27.32 16.97
C GLN A 258 -20.57 -28.38 17.07
N SER A 259 -20.80 -29.47 17.80
CA SER A 259 -19.80 -30.55 17.96
C SER A 259 -19.50 -31.27 16.64
N GLN A 260 -20.51 -31.50 15.80
CA GLN A 260 -20.31 -32.08 14.47
C GLN A 260 -19.50 -31.16 13.56
N TRP A 261 -19.73 -29.85 13.65
CA TRP A 261 -18.96 -28.86 12.91
C TRP A 261 -17.51 -28.76 13.36
N THR A 262 -17.29 -28.67 14.67
CA THR A 262 -15.95 -28.71 15.28
C THR A 262 -15.21 -29.96 14.82
N GLN A 263 -15.85 -31.13 14.92
CA GLN A 263 -15.27 -32.38 14.46
C GLN A 263 -14.92 -32.35 12.98
N ARG A 264 -15.82 -31.86 12.12
CA ARG A 264 -15.58 -31.77 10.68
C ARG A 264 -14.40 -30.85 10.35
N LEU A 265 -14.27 -29.72 11.04
CA LEU A 265 -13.15 -28.80 10.83
C LEU A 265 -11.82 -29.43 11.27
N GLU A 266 -11.82 -30.12 12.42
CA GLU A 266 -10.68 -30.90 12.92
C GLU A 266 -10.28 -32.03 11.98
N GLU A 267 -11.23 -32.68 11.32
CA GLU A 267 -10.96 -33.71 10.32
C GLU A 267 -10.35 -33.11 9.05
N ILE A 268 -10.90 -32.01 8.55
CA ILE A 268 -10.42 -31.33 7.33
C ILE A 268 -9.00 -30.77 7.53
N LEU A 269 -8.77 -30.07 8.64
CA LEU A 269 -7.48 -29.43 8.94
C LEU A 269 -6.57 -30.33 9.80
N GLY A 270 -6.96 -31.58 10.04
CA GLY A 270 -6.25 -32.52 10.91
C GLY A 270 -4.85 -32.89 10.43
N THR A 271 -4.49 -32.56 9.19
CA THR A 271 -3.13 -32.69 8.61
C THR A 271 -2.47 -31.34 8.28
N HIS A 272 -3.16 -30.23 8.53
CA HIS A 272 -2.66 -28.88 8.28
C HIS A 272 -1.52 -28.49 9.23
N LEU A 273 -0.51 -27.83 8.67
CA LEU A 273 0.70 -27.39 9.36
C LEU A 273 0.85 -25.87 9.27
N PHE A 274 1.67 -25.31 10.15
CA PHE A 274 2.03 -23.89 10.14
C PHE A 274 3.54 -23.74 10.16
N ASP A 275 4.03 -22.65 9.58
CA ASP A 275 5.41 -22.17 9.76
C ASP A 275 5.43 -20.65 9.60
N THR A 276 6.57 -20.03 9.90
CA THR A 276 6.90 -18.66 9.55
C THR A 276 7.85 -18.64 8.34
N MET A 277 7.91 -17.54 7.59
CA MET A 277 8.89 -17.37 6.52
C MET A 277 9.30 -15.92 6.39
N ASP A 278 10.56 -15.70 6.05
CA ASP A 278 10.99 -14.36 5.64
C ASP A 278 10.56 -14.10 4.20
N CYS A 279 9.54 -13.24 4.05
CA CYS A 279 8.95 -12.88 2.76
C CYS A 279 9.83 -11.96 1.92
N GLU A 280 11.06 -11.62 2.35
CA GLU A 280 12.03 -10.81 1.60
C GLU A 280 12.23 -11.27 0.14
N ALA A 281 11.93 -12.53 -0.18
CA ALA A 281 12.01 -13.08 -1.54
C ALA A 281 10.80 -12.78 -2.45
N ARG A 282 9.73 -12.12 -1.97
CA ARG A 282 8.50 -11.92 -2.77
C ARG A 282 7.83 -10.57 -2.57
N ASP A 283 7.55 -9.94 -3.71
CA ASP A 283 6.74 -8.74 -3.92
C ASP A 283 5.23 -8.95 -3.60
N CYS A 284 4.87 -9.73 -2.58
CA CYS A 284 3.49 -10.10 -2.32
C CYS A 284 3.15 -10.08 -0.83
N ALA A 285 2.26 -9.16 -0.43
CA ALA A 285 1.24 -9.49 0.58
C ALA A 285 0.33 -10.57 -0.02
N PRO A 286 -0.04 -11.63 0.73
CA PRO A 286 -0.26 -11.61 2.17
C PRO A 286 0.92 -12.16 2.96
N THR A 287 0.89 -11.86 4.25
CA THR A 287 1.68 -12.43 5.35
C THR A 287 1.41 -13.93 5.56
N GLY A 288 1.09 -14.65 4.49
CA GLY A 288 0.43 -15.94 4.42
C GLY A 288 0.68 -16.58 3.06
N PHE A 289 1.23 -17.79 3.00
CA PHE A 289 1.18 -18.63 1.80
C PHE A 289 0.63 -19.99 2.16
N ASN A 290 -0.39 -20.43 1.44
CA ASN A 290 -0.82 -21.81 1.52
C ASN A 290 -0.23 -22.69 0.44
N PHE A 291 0.36 -23.77 0.89
CA PHE A 291 0.39 -25.01 0.13
C PHE A 291 -0.79 -25.85 0.60
N THR A 292 -1.12 -26.91 -0.14
CA THR A 292 -2.29 -27.76 0.08
C THR A 292 -2.47 -28.29 1.52
N SER A 293 -1.46 -28.19 2.39
CA SER A 293 -1.50 -28.60 3.80
C SER A 293 -0.58 -27.80 4.75
N ILE A 294 -0.06 -26.62 4.34
CA ILE A 294 0.78 -25.78 5.22
C ILE A 294 0.57 -24.30 4.95
N THR A 295 0.34 -23.52 6.01
CA THR A 295 0.29 -22.05 5.99
C THR A 295 1.63 -21.48 6.44
N LEU A 296 2.18 -20.55 5.67
CA LEU A 296 3.43 -19.86 6.00
C LEU A 296 3.17 -18.41 6.36
N LEU A 297 3.52 -18.00 7.57
CA LEU A 297 3.30 -16.63 8.03
C LEU A 297 4.53 -15.75 7.85
N GLY A 298 4.35 -14.51 7.39
CA GLY A 298 5.47 -13.58 7.24
C GLY A 298 6.14 -13.26 8.58
N CYS A 299 7.48 -13.34 8.63
CA CYS A 299 8.24 -13.04 9.85
C CYS A 299 8.24 -11.55 10.24
N LEU A 300 8.06 -10.63 9.28
CA LEU A 300 8.21 -9.19 9.50
C LEU A 300 7.23 -8.63 10.56
N PRO A 301 5.91 -8.92 10.53
CA PRO A 301 4.99 -8.55 11.61
C PRO A 301 5.41 -9.06 13.00
N PHE A 302 5.94 -10.29 13.09
CA PHE A 302 6.42 -10.82 14.36
C PHE A 302 7.69 -10.10 14.84
N ASP A 303 8.59 -9.76 13.92
CA ASP A 303 9.77 -8.94 14.22
C ASP A 303 9.35 -7.58 14.79
N THR A 304 8.30 -6.99 14.23
CA THR A 304 7.70 -5.75 14.72
C THR A 304 7.11 -5.91 16.13
N LEU A 305 6.34 -6.97 16.40
CA LEU A 305 5.77 -7.22 17.75
C LEU A 305 6.83 -7.45 18.83
N ILE A 306 7.92 -8.14 18.48
CA ILE A 306 8.93 -8.63 19.44
C ILE A 306 10.06 -7.62 19.66
N ASN A 307 10.53 -6.99 18.58
CA ASN A 307 11.77 -6.20 18.60
C ASN A 307 11.54 -4.70 18.50
N GLN A 308 10.34 -4.24 18.13
CA GLN A 308 10.03 -2.81 18.16
C GLN A 308 9.27 -2.41 19.41
N GLN A 309 9.50 -1.17 19.83
CA GLN A 309 8.65 -0.55 20.81
C GLN A 309 7.37 -0.10 20.09
N LEU A 310 6.29 -0.86 20.21
CA LEU A 310 4.97 -0.48 19.72
C LEU A 310 4.18 0.24 20.81
N THR A 311 3.28 1.13 20.42
CA THR A 311 2.21 1.60 21.31
C THR A 311 1.26 0.44 21.61
N MET A 312 0.40 0.60 22.64
CA MET A 312 -0.58 -0.43 22.97
C MET A 312 -1.61 -0.61 21.84
N ALA A 313 -2.04 0.49 21.23
CA ALA A 313 -2.97 0.49 20.10
C ALA A 313 -2.38 -0.18 18.84
N GLU A 314 -1.12 0.12 18.50
CA GLU A 314 -0.40 -0.53 17.40
C GLU A 314 -0.28 -2.03 17.64
N ARG A 315 0.10 -2.45 18.85
CA ARG A 315 0.20 -3.87 19.24
C ARG A 315 -1.14 -4.59 19.10
N CYS A 316 -2.23 -3.99 19.57
CA CYS A 316 -3.57 -4.56 19.44
C CYS A 316 -3.96 -4.75 17.98
N SER A 317 -3.70 -3.73 17.16
CA SER A 317 -4.01 -3.76 15.74
C SER A 317 -3.21 -4.84 15.00
N LEU A 318 -1.92 -4.97 15.30
CA LEU A 318 -1.05 -5.96 14.66
C LEU A 318 -1.38 -7.39 15.08
N HIS A 319 -1.81 -7.63 16.34
CA HIS A 319 -2.33 -8.93 16.77
C HIS A 319 -3.60 -9.32 16.00
N VAL A 320 -4.55 -8.40 15.85
CA VAL A 320 -5.80 -8.66 15.13
C VAL A 320 -5.52 -8.88 13.64
N TYR A 321 -4.65 -8.08 13.02
CA TYR A 321 -4.23 -8.26 11.63
C TYR A 321 -3.68 -9.67 11.37
N LEU A 322 -2.79 -10.16 12.25
CA LEU A 322 -2.22 -11.50 12.12
C LEU A 322 -3.26 -12.60 12.33
N ALA A 323 -4.23 -12.40 13.23
CA ALA A 323 -5.32 -13.35 13.40
C ALA A 323 -6.19 -13.43 12.14
N VAL A 324 -6.55 -12.28 11.57
CA VAL A 324 -7.31 -12.20 10.31
C VAL A 324 -6.53 -12.83 9.16
N THR A 325 -5.21 -12.59 9.07
CA THR A 325 -4.32 -13.25 8.10
C THR A 325 -4.38 -14.78 8.25
N ILE A 326 -4.28 -15.32 9.47
CA ILE A 326 -4.36 -16.76 9.68
C ILE A 326 -5.72 -17.31 9.25
N MET A 327 -6.81 -16.59 9.54
CA MET A 327 -8.15 -17.00 9.10
C MET A 327 -8.31 -16.96 7.58
N HIS A 328 -7.82 -15.91 6.92
CA HIS A 328 -7.74 -15.79 5.47
C HIS A 328 -7.06 -17.02 4.87
N GLU A 329 -5.86 -17.35 5.35
CA GLU A 329 -5.10 -18.49 4.85
C GLU A 329 -5.78 -19.83 5.19
N LEU A 330 -6.44 -19.95 6.34
CA LEU A 330 -7.17 -21.18 6.65
C LEU A 330 -8.35 -21.41 5.71
N CYS A 331 -8.94 -20.37 5.12
CA CYS A 331 -10.01 -20.53 4.12
C CYS A 331 -9.52 -21.24 2.86
N HIS A 332 -8.37 -20.83 2.34
CA HIS A 332 -7.68 -21.51 1.24
C HIS A 332 -7.37 -22.96 1.58
N SER A 333 -6.90 -23.21 2.79
CA SER A 333 -6.56 -24.56 3.29
C SER A 333 -7.78 -25.46 3.39
N ILE A 334 -8.91 -24.95 3.90
CA ILE A 334 -10.17 -25.67 3.99
C ILE A 334 -10.65 -26.06 2.58
N PHE A 335 -10.60 -25.12 1.63
CA PHE A 335 -10.98 -25.40 0.24
C PHE A 335 -10.08 -26.46 -0.40
N ALA A 336 -8.76 -26.31 -0.26
CA ALA A 336 -7.78 -27.24 -0.82
C ALA A 336 -7.95 -28.66 -0.24
N ALA A 337 -8.13 -28.79 1.07
CA ALA A 337 -8.36 -30.06 1.75
C ALA A 337 -9.68 -30.70 1.31
N ARG A 338 -10.76 -29.92 1.18
CA ARG A 338 -12.04 -30.42 0.62
C ARG A 338 -11.84 -30.93 -0.80
N TRP A 339 -11.19 -30.16 -1.66
CA TRP A 339 -10.93 -30.57 -3.05
C TRP A 339 -10.18 -31.90 -3.14
N GLN A 340 -9.16 -32.10 -2.31
CA GLN A 340 -8.41 -33.35 -2.24
C GLN A 340 -9.30 -34.53 -1.77
N ASN A 341 -10.18 -34.30 -0.80
CA ASN A 341 -11.09 -35.32 -0.27
C ASN A 341 -12.22 -35.71 -1.23
N TYR A 342 -12.61 -34.83 -2.17
CA TYR A 342 -13.65 -35.12 -3.19
C TYR A 342 -13.14 -35.89 -4.42
N LEU A 343 -11.83 -36.06 -4.58
CA LEU A 343 -11.30 -36.89 -5.68
C LEU A 343 -11.55 -38.37 -5.38
N PRO A 344 -12.16 -39.15 -6.31
CA PRO A 344 -12.58 -40.53 -6.09
C PRO A 344 -11.41 -41.52 -6.18
N PHE A 345 -10.28 -41.20 -5.54
CA PHE A 345 -9.11 -42.06 -5.50
C PHE A 345 -8.74 -42.35 -4.05
N PRO A 346 -9.31 -43.41 -3.44
CA PRO A 346 -9.14 -43.74 -2.01
C PRO A 346 -7.71 -44.11 -1.59
N ASN A 347 -6.72 -43.97 -2.47
CA ASN A 347 -5.32 -44.37 -2.24
C ASN A 347 -4.30 -43.28 -2.62
N PHE A 348 -4.71 -42.03 -2.86
CA PHE A 348 -3.72 -40.95 -2.99
C PHE A 348 -3.41 -40.39 -1.60
N PRO A 349 -2.20 -40.61 -1.03
CA PRO A 349 -1.78 -39.85 0.13
C PRO A 349 -1.88 -38.37 -0.23
N ALA A 350 -2.39 -37.54 0.70
CA ALA A 350 -2.38 -36.09 0.58
C ALA A 350 -0.96 -35.66 0.20
N LYS A 351 -0.74 -35.37 -1.08
CA LYS A 351 0.57 -34.96 -1.54
C LYS A 351 0.75 -33.53 -1.06
N VAL A 352 1.48 -33.37 0.04
CA VAL A 352 2.10 -32.11 0.42
C VAL A 352 2.76 -31.58 -0.86
N ASN A 353 2.45 -30.34 -1.24
CA ASN A 353 3.01 -29.68 -2.44
C ASN A 353 2.37 -30.00 -3.81
N THR A 354 1.07 -30.33 -3.87
CA THR A 354 0.33 -30.24 -5.15
C THR A 354 -0.10 -28.81 -5.45
N LYS A 355 -0.01 -28.40 -6.72
CA LYS A 355 -0.52 -27.11 -7.19
C LYS A 355 -2.00 -26.99 -6.78
N MET A 356 -2.34 -25.96 -6.01
CA MET A 356 -3.75 -25.70 -5.67
C MET A 356 -4.56 -25.57 -6.96
N PRO A 357 -5.78 -26.14 -7.02
CA PRO A 357 -6.69 -25.86 -8.12
C PRO A 357 -6.93 -24.36 -8.22
N VAL A 358 -7.40 -23.89 -9.37
CA VAL A 358 -7.86 -22.51 -9.49
C VAL A 358 -8.96 -22.30 -8.46
N GLU A 359 -8.80 -21.28 -7.61
CA GLU A 359 -9.79 -20.95 -6.61
C GLU A 359 -11.12 -20.59 -7.26
N PRO A 360 -12.25 -20.93 -6.62
CA PRO A 360 -13.56 -20.59 -7.12
C PRO A 360 -13.91 -19.13 -6.83
N TYR A 361 -14.89 -18.63 -7.56
CA TYR A 361 -15.61 -17.42 -7.19
C TYR A 361 -16.61 -17.75 -6.08
N VAL A 362 -16.89 -16.80 -5.18
CA VAL A 362 -17.94 -16.95 -4.17
C VAL A 362 -19.13 -16.11 -4.59
N ASP A 363 -20.30 -16.71 -4.80
CA ASP A 363 -21.51 -16.00 -5.21
C ASP A 363 -21.36 -15.12 -6.48
N CYS A 364 -20.37 -15.43 -7.32
CA CYS A 364 -19.99 -14.60 -8.48
C CYS A 364 -19.54 -13.18 -8.13
N ASP A 365 -18.98 -12.98 -6.93
CA ASP A 365 -18.41 -11.72 -6.42
C ASP A 365 -17.29 -11.10 -7.26
N GLY A 366 -16.83 -11.79 -8.29
CA GLY A 366 -16.01 -11.21 -9.35
C GLY A 366 -14.51 -11.46 -9.22
N ILE A 367 -14.01 -12.00 -8.12
CA ILE A 367 -12.57 -12.35 -7.94
C ILE A 367 -12.42 -13.76 -7.36
N THR A 368 -11.47 -14.54 -7.90
CA THR A 368 -11.10 -15.86 -7.34
C THR A 368 -10.02 -15.72 -6.26
N GLU A 369 -10.41 -15.25 -5.08
CA GLU A 369 -9.54 -15.21 -3.90
C GLU A 369 -10.37 -15.41 -2.63
N LEU A 370 -10.44 -16.66 -2.15
CA LEU A 370 -11.39 -17.07 -1.11
C LEU A 370 -11.16 -16.37 0.23
N GLY A 371 -9.92 -16.02 0.56
CA GLY A 371 -9.57 -15.37 1.81
C GLY A 371 -10.06 -13.93 1.84
N HIS A 372 -9.95 -13.19 0.72
CA HIS A 372 -10.50 -11.84 0.58
C HIS A 372 -12.03 -11.86 0.64
N CYS A 373 -12.70 -12.85 0.03
CA CYS A 373 -14.14 -13.05 0.18
C CYS A 373 -14.52 -13.30 1.64
N PHE A 374 -13.76 -14.13 2.35
CA PHE A 374 -13.97 -14.40 3.77
C PHE A 374 -13.81 -13.12 4.60
N GLU A 375 -12.75 -12.35 4.39
CA GLU A 375 -12.53 -11.09 5.10
C GLU A 375 -13.66 -10.09 4.86
N GLN A 376 -14.13 -9.96 3.62
CA GLN A 376 -15.28 -9.14 3.28
C GLN A 376 -16.52 -9.54 4.08
N LEU A 377 -16.84 -10.84 4.11
CA LEU A 377 -18.04 -11.35 4.77
C LEU A 377 -17.98 -11.19 6.29
N TYR A 378 -16.82 -11.39 6.91
CA TYR A 378 -16.72 -11.51 8.38
C TYR A 378 -16.08 -10.32 9.08
N PHE A 379 -15.32 -9.49 8.37
CA PHE A 379 -14.67 -8.30 8.92
C PHE A 379 -15.07 -7.01 8.18
N GLY A 380 -15.92 -7.11 7.16
CA GLY A 380 -16.47 -6.00 6.38
C GLY A 380 -15.55 -5.48 5.28
N GLY A 381 -14.44 -6.17 4.98
CA GLY A 381 -13.49 -5.79 3.94
C GLY A 381 -12.11 -6.41 4.13
N SER A 382 -11.30 -6.41 3.07
CA SER A 382 -9.97 -7.00 3.13
C SER A 382 -8.96 -6.08 3.79
N MET A 383 -8.26 -6.58 4.81
CA MET A 383 -7.30 -5.83 5.63
C MET A 383 -5.93 -5.71 5.00
N MET A 384 -5.38 -4.51 5.10
CA MET A 384 -4.05 -4.17 4.65
C MET A 384 -3.35 -3.31 5.71
N PRO A 385 -2.15 -3.71 6.18
CA PRO A 385 -1.36 -2.88 7.07
C PRO A 385 -0.75 -1.72 6.26
N VAL A 386 -0.73 -0.52 6.84
CA VAL A 386 -0.06 0.65 6.26
C VAL A 386 1.03 1.16 7.20
N PRO A 387 2.16 1.69 6.67
CA PRO A 387 2.44 1.95 5.25
C PRO A 387 2.69 0.68 4.41
N THR A 388 2.09 0.65 3.22
CA THR A 388 2.43 -0.28 2.14
C THR A 388 3.66 0.25 1.43
N LEU A 389 4.83 -0.28 1.79
CA LEU A 389 6.06 0.13 1.14
C LEU A 389 6.22 -0.64 -0.17
N ASN A 390 6.53 0.09 -1.24
CA ASN A 390 6.97 -0.53 -2.49
C ASN A 390 8.08 -1.54 -2.18
N HIS A 391 7.98 -2.69 -2.83
CA HIS A 391 8.79 -3.92 -2.74
C HIS A 391 10.30 -3.82 -2.45
N LYS A 392 10.91 -2.64 -2.61
CA LYS A 392 12.33 -2.40 -2.41
C LYS A 392 12.69 -1.88 -1.00
N VAL A 393 11.71 -1.43 -0.22
CA VAL A 393 11.97 -0.84 1.11
C VAL A 393 11.48 -1.79 2.19
N LYS A 394 12.43 -2.47 2.82
CA LYS A 394 12.18 -3.32 3.98
C LYS A 394 11.92 -2.41 5.19
N SER A 395 10.69 -1.99 5.44
CA SER A 395 10.41 -1.40 6.74
C SER A 395 9.38 -2.22 7.49
N SER A 396 9.75 -2.51 8.72
CA SER A 396 8.97 -3.16 9.75
C SER A 396 7.97 -2.19 10.39
N VAL A 397 7.77 -1.01 9.81
CA VAL A 397 6.91 0.04 10.37
C VAL A 397 5.45 -0.29 10.12
N PHE A 398 4.66 -0.27 11.19
CA PHE A 398 3.22 -0.42 11.18
C PHE A 398 2.61 0.84 11.82
N LEU A 399 1.73 1.52 11.09
CA LEU A 399 1.08 2.76 11.55
C LEU A 399 -0.42 2.64 11.67
N ALA A 400 -1.09 1.95 10.75
CA ALA A 400 -2.53 1.74 10.82
C ALA A 400 -2.92 0.51 10.01
N MET A 401 -4.21 0.18 10.06
CA MET A 401 -4.82 -0.78 9.16
C MET A 401 -5.88 -0.06 8.34
N VAL A 402 -5.83 -0.29 7.04
CA VAL A 402 -6.89 0.08 6.11
C VAL A 402 -7.55 -1.19 5.63
N THR A 403 -8.78 -1.06 5.19
CA THR A 403 -9.58 -2.16 4.66
C THR A 403 -10.28 -1.73 3.40
N HIS A 404 -10.41 -2.65 2.46
CA HIS A 404 -11.01 -2.37 1.16
C HIS A 404 -12.18 -3.30 0.90
N GLU A 405 -13.20 -2.78 0.23
CA GLU A 405 -14.29 -3.61 -0.26
C GLU A 405 -13.77 -4.59 -1.31
N VAL A 406 -14.35 -5.79 -1.35
CA VAL A 406 -14.04 -6.82 -2.35
C VAL A 406 -15.33 -7.09 -3.15
N PRO A 407 -15.25 -7.14 -4.49
CA PRO A 407 -14.06 -6.98 -5.33
C PRO A 407 -13.59 -5.53 -5.46
N ASN A 408 -12.29 -5.31 -5.68
CA ASN A 408 -11.77 -3.99 -6.01
C ASN A 408 -10.61 -4.05 -7.01
N ALA A 409 -10.32 -2.90 -7.60
CA ALA A 409 -9.32 -2.75 -8.66
C ALA A 409 -7.88 -3.10 -8.25
N MET A 410 -7.53 -3.08 -6.96
CA MET A 410 -6.20 -3.49 -6.51
C MET A 410 -5.98 -4.99 -6.60
N LEU A 411 -7.07 -5.76 -6.63
CA LEU A 411 -7.04 -7.21 -6.69
C LEU A 411 -7.06 -7.74 -8.14
N LYS A 412 -6.76 -6.89 -9.13
CA LYS A 412 -6.68 -7.26 -10.57
C LYS A 412 -5.64 -8.35 -10.89
N ARG A 413 -4.68 -8.60 -9.99
CA ARG A 413 -3.68 -9.67 -10.12
C ARG A 413 -4.27 -11.09 -9.98
N TYR A 414 -5.50 -11.21 -9.50
CA TYR A 414 -6.23 -12.48 -9.37
C TYR A 414 -7.15 -12.72 -10.59
N ASN A 415 -7.57 -13.96 -10.83
CA ASN A 415 -8.49 -14.21 -11.95
C ASN A 415 -9.86 -13.60 -11.61
N GLY A 416 -10.29 -12.57 -12.34
CA GLY A 416 -11.56 -11.89 -12.15
C GLY A 416 -12.62 -12.24 -13.21
N LEU A 417 -13.90 -12.05 -12.88
CA LEU A 417 -14.99 -11.88 -13.84
C LEU A 417 -15.07 -10.39 -14.22
N PRO A 418 -15.40 -10.03 -15.46
CA PRO A 418 -15.68 -8.65 -15.81
C PRO A 418 -16.73 -8.05 -14.87
N GLY A 419 -16.48 -6.83 -14.38
CA GLY A 419 -17.40 -6.13 -13.49
C GLY A 419 -17.10 -4.64 -13.46
N GLU A 420 -18.07 -3.83 -13.04
CA GLU A 420 -17.95 -2.36 -13.03
C GLU A 420 -16.70 -1.90 -12.28
N TRP A 421 -16.29 -2.59 -11.21
CA TRP A 421 -15.09 -2.29 -10.44
C TRP A 421 -13.77 -2.35 -11.24
N HIS A 422 -13.73 -3.07 -12.38
CA HIS A 422 -12.55 -3.11 -13.27
C HIS A 422 -12.40 -1.84 -14.12
N GLU A 423 -13.52 -1.20 -14.44
CA GLU A 423 -13.58 -0.09 -15.37
C GLU A 423 -12.75 1.10 -14.85
N PRO A 424 -12.02 1.80 -15.74
CA PRO A 424 -11.40 3.06 -15.36
C PRO A 424 -12.42 4.05 -14.79
N GLY A 425 -12.11 4.63 -13.63
CA GLY A 425 -12.96 5.60 -12.93
C GLY A 425 -13.85 5.00 -11.83
N SER A 426 -13.88 3.68 -11.67
CA SER A 426 -14.66 3.03 -10.60
C SER A 426 -14.11 3.35 -9.22
N ALA A 427 -14.98 3.49 -8.23
CA ALA A 427 -14.59 3.84 -6.88
C ALA A 427 -13.81 2.69 -6.20
N VAL A 428 -12.78 3.06 -5.43
CA VAL A 428 -12.06 2.19 -4.51
C VAL A 428 -12.23 2.82 -3.12
N LEU A 429 -13.07 2.19 -2.29
CA LEU A 429 -13.29 2.64 -0.93
C LEU A 429 -12.25 1.99 -0.01
N GLY A 430 -11.54 2.81 0.75
CA GLY A 430 -10.74 2.39 1.89
C GLY A 430 -11.41 2.84 3.18
N CYS A 431 -11.31 2.00 4.22
CA CYS A 431 -11.81 2.30 5.56
C CYS A 431 -10.71 2.03 6.58
N TYR A 432 -10.41 3.01 7.45
CA TYR A 432 -9.38 2.87 8.47
C TYR A 432 -9.94 2.25 9.73
N VAL A 433 -9.18 1.33 10.32
CA VAL A 433 -9.62 0.58 11.49
C VAL A 433 -9.12 1.26 12.76
N PRO A 434 -10.01 1.81 13.61
CA PRO A 434 -9.60 2.43 14.87
C PRO A 434 -9.16 1.38 15.90
N SER A 435 -8.29 1.78 16.84
CA SER A 435 -7.77 0.88 17.88
C SER A 435 -8.84 0.42 18.89
N SER A 436 -9.96 1.14 18.98
CA SER A 436 -11.13 0.77 19.79
C SER A 436 -11.68 -0.61 19.40
N TRP A 437 -11.74 -0.91 18.11
CA TRP A 437 -12.24 -2.17 17.59
C TRP A 437 -11.25 -3.31 17.85
N THR A 438 -9.96 -3.07 17.63
CA THR A 438 -8.92 -4.09 17.79
C THR A 438 -8.70 -4.45 19.25
N SER A 439 -8.70 -3.47 20.15
CA SER A 439 -8.60 -3.71 21.60
C SER A 439 -9.81 -4.45 22.16
N LYS A 440 -11.01 -4.17 21.62
CA LYS A 440 -12.24 -4.88 22.00
C LYS A 440 -12.16 -6.37 21.65
N LEU A 441 -11.69 -6.73 20.46
CA LEU A 441 -11.54 -8.15 20.08
C LEU A 441 -10.51 -8.89 20.95
N LEU A 442 -9.50 -8.19 21.46
CA LEU A 442 -8.49 -8.75 22.36
C LEU A 442 -8.89 -8.74 23.84
N SER A 443 -10.08 -8.23 24.17
CA SER A 443 -10.61 -8.20 25.53
C SER A 443 -11.32 -9.49 25.88
N GLU A 444 -11.00 -10.07 27.05
CA GLU A 444 -11.77 -11.19 27.60
C GLU A 444 -13.24 -10.78 27.84
N ALA A 445 -13.49 -9.52 28.24
CA ALA A 445 -14.83 -8.99 28.51
C ALA A 445 -15.73 -9.09 27.27
N PHE A 446 -15.20 -8.80 26.07
CA PHE A 446 -15.96 -8.95 24.84
C PHE A 446 -16.42 -10.40 24.63
N TRP A 447 -15.57 -11.40 24.85
CA TRP A 447 -15.92 -12.80 24.57
C TRP A 447 -16.88 -13.40 25.59
N VAL A 448 -16.80 -13.00 26.86
CA VAL A 448 -17.70 -13.51 27.91
C VAL A 448 -19.02 -12.76 28.02
N ASP A 449 -19.17 -11.63 27.32
CA ASP A 449 -20.38 -10.80 27.38
C ASP A 449 -21.61 -11.55 26.79
N GLN A 450 -22.52 -11.97 27.65
CA GLN A 450 -23.75 -12.65 27.25
C GLN A 450 -24.78 -11.71 26.58
N GLY A 451 -24.60 -10.39 26.68
CA GLY A 451 -25.42 -9.39 26.03
C GLY A 451 -25.21 -9.30 24.52
N ILE A 452 -24.16 -9.94 23.98
CA ILE A 452 -23.90 -10.06 22.54
C ILE A 452 -24.16 -11.50 22.13
N PRO A 453 -25.40 -11.87 21.75
CA PRO A 453 -25.79 -13.26 21.51
C PRO A 453 -25.22 -13.85 20.23
N LYS A 454 -24.75 -13.02 19.29
CA LYS A 454 -24.07 -13.46 18.06
C LYS A 454 -22.83 -12.63 17.81
N LYS A 455 -21.66 -13.13 18.20
CA LYS A 455 -20.39 -12.39 18.13
C LYS A 455 -19.99 -12.09 16.68
N SER A 456 -20.24 -13.02 15.77
CA SER A 456 -19.88 -12.91 14.36
C SER A 456 -20.86 -12.10 13.52
N ALA A 457 -22.09 -11.85 14.01
CA ALA A 457 -23.18 -11.34 13.18
C ALA A 457 -23.17 -9.81 12.96
N ASN A 458 -22.19 -9.08 13.51
CA ASN A 458 -21.87 -7.67 13.23
C ASN A 458 -20.76 -7.13 14.16
N CYS A 459 -20.41 -7.86 15.24
CA CYS A 459 -19.36 -7.37 16.15
C CYS A 459 -17.93 -7.66 15.66
N PHE A 460 -17.76 -8.54 14.67
CA PHE A 460 -16.50 -8.71 13.94
C PHE A 460 -16.36 -7.74 12.78
N HIS A 461 -17.44 -7.12 12.29
CA HIS A 461 -17.30 -6.04 11.34
C HIS A 461 -16.64 -4.87 12.05
N ARG A 462 -15.60 -4.32 11.43
CA ARG A 462 -15.03 -3.06 11.87
C ARG A 462 -16.11 -1.96 11.79
N PRO A 463 -16.01 -0.90 12.60
CA PRO A 463 -16.84 0.27 12.39
C PRO A 463 -16.34 1.07 11.19
N PHE A 464 -17.27 1.56 10.35
CA PHE A 464 -16.97 2.52 9.29
C PHE A 464 -16.91 3.92 9.90
N THR A 465 -15.75 4.29 10.46
CA THR A 465 -15.55 5.59 11.12
C THR A 465 -14.79 6.58 10.25
N PHE A 466 -13.78 6.10 9.54
CA PHE A 466 -12.93 6.91 8.69
C PHE A 466 -12.80 6.23 7.34
N THR A 467 -13.19 6.94 6.28
CA THR A 467 -13.20 6.42 4.93
C THR A 467 -12.42 7.31 4.00
N ASN A 468 -11.90 6.72 2.94
CA ASN A 468 -11.37 7.45 1.81
C ASN A 468 -11.88 6.83 0.51
N GLN A 469 -12.30 7.68 -0.42
CA GLN A 469 -12.78 7.24 -1.71
C GLN A 469 -11.77 7.62 -2.78
N SER A 470 -11.22 6.61 -3.45
CA SER A 470 -10.27 6.77 -4.55
C SER A 470 -10.89 6.26 -5.85
N VAL A 471 -10.22 6.48 -6.98
CA VAL A 471 -10.68 5.99 -8.29
C VAL A 471 -9.67 5.03 -8.91
N ASN A 472 -10.17 3.93 -9.45
CA ASN A 472 -9.40 2.97 -10.22
C ASN A 472 -8.90 3.62 -11.52
N SER A 473 -7.59 3.89 -11.63
CA SER A 473 -7.00 4.45 -12.85
C SER A 473 -6.42 3.40 -13.81
N GLY A 474 -6.68 2.11 -13.55
CA GLY A 474 -6.19 0.99 -14.37
C GLY A 474 -5.02 0.25 -13.73
N ALA A 475 -3.87 0.91 -13.56
CA ALA A 475 -2.62 0.27 -13.11
C ALA A 475 -2.40 0.31 -11.59
N ARG A 476 -2.79 1.41 -10.93
CA ARG A 476 -2.93 1.63 -9.47
C ARG A 476 -3.90 2.81 -9.28
N PRO A 477 -4.52 3.04 -8.11
CA PRO A 477 -5.06 4.37 -7.82
C PRO A 477 -3.88 5.34 -7.91
N ALA A 478 -3.88 6.24 -8.90
CA ALA A 478 -2.77 7.17 -9.09
C ALA A 478 -2.74 8.23 -7.97
N ASP A 479 -3.88 8.42 -7.29
CA ASP A 479 -4.08 9.35 -6.20
C ASP A 479 -5.08 8.72 -5.21
N TRP A 480 -4.61 8.46 -3.99
CA TRP A 480 -5.50 8.09 -2.90
C TRP A 480 -6.28 9.32 -2.42
N GLY A 481 -7.60 9.20 -2.33
CA GLY A 481 -8.43 10.24 -1.73
C GLY A 481 -8.04 10.49 -0.27
N GLU A 482 -8.27 11.72 0.20
CA GLU A 482 -8.06 12.09 1.60
C GLU A 482 -8.97 11.26 2.53
N VAL A 483 -8.50 11.04 3.76
CA VAL A 483 -9.28 10.35 4.78
C VAL A 483 -10.22 11.34 5.45
N GLU A 484 -11.50 11.01 5.43
CA GLU A 484 -12.59 11.79 6.04
C GLU A 484 -13.32 10.96 7.08
N VAL A 485 -14.07 11.62 7.96
CA VAL A 485 -15.02 10.94 8.86
C VAL A 485 -16.18 10.45 8.01
N ASP A 486 -16.55 9.18 8.19
CA ASP A 486 -17.65 8.60 7.43
C ASP A 486 -18.97 9.36 7.72
N PRO A 487 -19.78 9.71 6.70
CA PRO A 487 -21.03 10.42 6.92
C PRO A 487 -22.01 9.67 7.83
N GLU A 488 -22.05 8.33 7.78
CA GLU A 488 -22.91 7.52 8.65
C GLU A 488 -22.42 7.50 10.09
N ALA A 489 -21.11 7.68 10.32
CA ALA A 489 -20.53 7.83 11.65
C ALA A 489 -20.99 9.11 12.36
N LEU A 490 -21.40 10.14 11.60
CA LEU A 490 -21.90 11.41 12.12
C LEU A 490 -23.41 11.40 12.41
N ASP A 491 -24.15 10.35 12.00
CA ASP A 491 -25.58 10.24 12.27
C ASP A 491 -25.82 10.11 13.80
N PRO A 492 -26.70 10.92 14.41
CA PRO A 492 -27.13 10.72 15.80
C PRO A 492 -27.72 9.33 16.09
N ALA A 493 -28.24 8.64 15.07
CA ALA A 493 -28.72 7.26 15.14
C ALA A 493 -27.61 6.21 14.97
N SER A 494 -26.36 6.62 14.77
CA SER A 494 -25.22 5.70 14.63
C SER A 494 -25.07 4.80 15.86
N THR A 495 -24.66 3.56 15.60
CA THR A 495 -24.43 2.55 16.65
C THR A 495 -22.98 2.55 17.15
N LEU A 496 -22.23 3.61 16.85
CA LEU A 496 -20.85 3.77 17.27
C LEU A 496 -20.71 3.75 18.79
N SER A 497 -19.62 3.15 19.26
CA SER A 497 -19.30 3.18 20.68
C SER A 497 -18.92 4.60 21.12
N GLU A 498 -19.07 4.89 22.42
CA GLU A 498 -18.63 6.17 22.98
C GLU A 498 -17.13 6.43 22.73
N ILE A 499 -16.33 5.35 22.65
CA ILE A 499 -14.90 5.46 22.34
C ILE A 499 -14.69 5.88 20.89
N ASP A 500 -15.45 5.33 19.94
CA ASP A 500 -15.37 5.72 18.53
C ASP A 500 -15.74 7.19 18.35
N LYS A 501 -16.75 7.68 19.08
CA LYS A 501 -17.12 9.10 19.10
C LYS A 501 -15.99 9.98 19.64
N MET A 502 -15.34 9.58 20.74
CA MET A 502 -14.15 10.28 21.27
C MET A 502 -12.98 10.30 20.27
N ILE A 503 -12.80 9.22 19.51
CA ILE A 503 -11.79 9.15 18.43
C ILE A 503 -12.13 10.15 17.32
N ILE A 504 -13.40 10.23 16.88
CA ILE A 504 -13.87 11.20 15.88
C ILE A 504 -13.71 12.63 16.36
N GLU A 505 -14.03 12.93 17.61
CA GLU A 505 -13.82 14.26 18.21
C GLU A 505 -12.34 14.65 18.17
N THR A 506 -11.44 13.74 18.57
CA THR A 506 -9.99 13.94 18.53
C THR A 506 -9.49 14.17 17.10
N TRP A 507 -10.03 13.43 16.13
CA TRP A 507 -9.71 13.58 14.71
C TRP A 507 -10.11 14.97 14.20
N ASN A 508 -11.35 15.38 14.45
CA ASN A 508 -11.88 16.67 14.00
C ASN A 508 -11.16 17.85 14.63
N GLU A 509 -10.79 17.76 15.91
CA GLU A 509 -9.95 18.79 16.56
C GLU A 509 -8.61 18.94 15.82
N ARG A 510 -7.91 17.83 15.55
CA ARG A 510 -6.63 17.84 14.84
C ARG A 510 -6.75 18.34 13.41
N LEU A 511 -7.78 17.90 12.68
CA LEU A 511 -8.06 18.37 11.34
C LEU A 511 -8.34 19.87 11.33
N GLY A 512 -9.11 20.39 12.28
CA GLY A 512 -9.38 21.82 12.43
C GLY A 512 -8.11 22.63 12.70
N ILE A 513 -7.21 22.13 13.57
CA ILE A 513 -5.89 22.72 13.82
C ILE A 513 -5.07 22.77 12.53
N TRP A 514 -5.00 21.65 11.81
CA TRP A 514 -4.26 21.54 10.56
C TRP A 514 -4.79 22.50 9.49
N GLN A 515 -6.11 22.51 9.27
CA GLN A 515 -6.77 23.40 8.32
C GLN A 515 -6.54 24.87 8.68
N THR A 516 -6.52 25.22 9.96
CA THR A 516 -6.33 26.62 10.41
C THR A 516 -4.89 27.07 10.27
N ILE A 517 -3.91 26.26 10.69
CA ILE A 517 -2.49 26.63 10.69
C ILE A 517 -1.88 26.54 9.29
N ARG A 518 -2.31 25.53 8.51
CA ARG A 518 -1.58 25.09 7.33
C ARG A 518 -2.38 25.12 6.03
N GLY A 519 -3.66 24.76 6.09
CA GLY A 519 -4.51 24.58 4.90
C GLY A 519 -4.38 25.68 3.84
N PRO A 520 -4.57 26.98 4.17
CA PRO A 520 -4.57 28.05 3.19
C PRO A 520 -3.27 28.20 2.40
N TRP A 521 -2.10 28.17 3.06
CA TRP A 521 -0.82 28.31 2.37
C TRP A 521 -0.35 27.00 1.75
N PHE A 522 -0.60 25.87 2.42
CA PHE A 522 -0.13 24.57 1.95
C PHE A 522 -0.83 24.17 0.66
N ASN A 523 -2.16 24.28 0.59
CA ASN A 523 -2.88 23.93 -0.63
C ASN A 523 -2.46 24.81 -1.81
N PHE A 524 -2.16 26.10 -1.54
CA PHE A 524 -1.70 27.03 -2.55
C PHE A 524 -0.27 26.76 -3.03
N GLU A 525 0.66 26.44 -2.13
CA GLU A 525 2.05 26.12 -2.50
C GLU A 525 2.20 24.69 -3.04
N PHE A 526 1.47 23.72 -2.50
CA PHE A 526 1.42 22.35 -3.00
C PHE A 526 0.84 22.31 -4.42
N PHE A 527 -0.19 23.13 -4.70
CA PHE A 527 -0.72 23.29 -6.06
C PHE A 527 0.35 23.71 -7.08
N LYS A 528 1.39 24.42 -6.65
CA LYS A 528 2.51 24.84 -7.49
C LYS A 528 3.56 23.73 -7.63
N TRP A 529 3.66 22.80 -6.69
CA TRP A 529 4.70 21.78 -6.65
C TRP A 529 4.46 20.61 -7.63
N ALA A 530 5.54 19.93 -8.03
CA ALA A 530 5.55 18.86 -9.04
C ALA A 530 5.35 17.45 -8.46
N CYS A 531 4.57 16.57 -9.09
CA CYS A 531 4.20 15.23 -8.55
C CYS A 531 5.38 14.29 -8.19
N MET A 532 5.35 13.79 -6.96
CA MET A 532 6.32 12.87 -6.34
C MET A 532 6.53 11.54 -7.08
N LEU A 533 5.48 10.93 -7.62
CA LEU A 533 5.58 9.66 -8.38
C LEU A 533 6.53 9.79 -9.58
N THR A 534 6.58 10.97 -10.17
CA THR A 534 7.53 11.27 -11.25
C THR A 534 8.98 11.23 -10.75
N MET A 535 9.24 11.79 -9.57
CA MET A 535 10.58 11.80 -8.97
C MET A 535 11.09 10.39 -8.68
N LEU A 536 10.25 9.54 -8.07
CA LEU A 536 10.61 8.14 -7.81
C LEU A 536 10.95 7.40 -9.11
N LYS A 537 10.16 7.62 -10.18
CA LYS A 537 10.45 6.99 -11.47
C LYS A 537 11.71 7.54 -12.15
N LEU A 538 12.04 8.81 -11.94
CA LEU A 538 13.31 9.39 -12.42
C LEU A 538 14.51 8.75 -11.71
N ASP A 539 14.41 8.51 -10.41
CA ASP A 539 15.44 7.79 -9.64
C ASP A 539 15.53 6.32 -10.06
N GLU A 540 14.39 5.63 -10.24
CA GLU A 540 14.35 4.26 -10.76
C GLU A 540 14.99 4.15 -12.16
N PHE A 541 14.74 5.13 -13.03
CA PHE A 541 15.38 5.19 -14.35
C PHE A 541 16.88 5.38 -14.22
N ALA A 542 17.34 6.30 -13.37
CA ALA A 542 18.76 6.55 -13.17
C ALA A 542 19.51 5.31 -12.65
N ASP A 543 18.91 4.59 -11.69
CA ASP A 543 19.42 3.33 -11.15
C ASP A 543 19.46 2.22 -12.21
N ALA A 544 18.39 2.06 -12.98
CA ALA A 544 18.32 1.11 -14.09
C ALA A 544 19.37 1.44 -15.17
N PHE A 545 19.54 2.72 -15.48
CA PHE A 545 20.51 3.21 -16.45
C PHE A 545 21.94 2.92 -16.00
N ALA A 546 22.25 3.15 -14.72
CA ALA A 546 23.55 2.83 -14.14
C ALA A 546 23.87 1.32 -14.23
N LYS A 547 22.84 0.47 -14.11
CA LYS A 547 22.93 -0.99 -14.26
C LYS A 547 22.90 -1.47 -15.72
N ARG A 548 22.67 -0.56 -16.68
CA ARG A 548 22.44 -0.87 -18.10
C ARG A 548 21.27 -1.85 -18.30
N ASP A 549 20.22 -1.68 -17.50
CA ASP A 549 18.98 -2.45 -17.57
C ASP A 549 18.05 -1.89 -18.66
N GLU A 550 18.13 -2.44 -19.87
CA GLU A 550 17.39 -1.90 -21.03
C GLU A 550 15.87 -2.00 -20.88
N ILE A 551 15.35 -3.10 -20.33
CA ILE A 551 13.92 -3.34 -20.20
C ILE A 551 13.30 -2.43 -19.13
N ALA A 552 13.94 -2.28 -17.97
CA ALA A 552 13.46 -1.36 -16.94
C ALA A 552 13.53 0.10 -17.42
N CYS A 553 14.65 0.51 -18.02
CA CYS A 553 14.77 1.87 -18.57
C CYS A 553 13.73 2.13 -19.66
N ALA A 554 13.53 1.20 -20.59
CA ALA A 554 12.59 1.36 -21.68
C ALA A 554 11.13 1.36 -21.19
N SER A 555 10.78 0.50 -20.22
CA SER A 555 9.45 0.50 -19.61
C SER A 555 9.13 1.86 -18.97
N ILE A 556 10.07 2.41 -18.19
CA ILE A 556 9.90 3.74 -17.58
C ILE A 556 9.84 4.83 -18.66
N ALA A 557 10.73 4.81 -19.66
CA ALA A 557 10.72 5.79 -20.75
C ALA A 557 9.43 5.74 -21.59
N ILE A 558 8.88 4.53 -21.82
CA ILE A 558 7.60 4.34 -22.52
C ILE A 558 6.46 4.90 -21.68
N GLN A 559 6.40 4.63 -20.38
CA GLN A 559 5.39 5.19 -19.47
C GLN A 559 5.37 6.73 -19.54
N PHE A 560 6.55 7.37 -19.59
CA PHE A 560 6.65 8.81 -19.74
C PHE A 560 6.25 9.30 -21.15
N THR A 561 6.68 8.62 -22.22
CA THR A 561 6.38 9.04 -23.60
C THR A 561 4.93 8.81 -24.04
N HIS A 562 4.33 7.67 -23.67
CA HIS A 562 2.96 7.29 -24.02
C HIS A 562 1.90 7.93 -23.10
N ALA A 563 2.36 8.79 -22.21
CA ALA A 563 1.51 9.50 -21.29
C ALA A 563 0.45 10.32 -22.08
N ILE A 564 0.85 11.05 -23.13
CA ILE A 564 -0.08 11.54 -24.16
C ILE A 564 -0.21 10.49 -25.24
N ASN A 565 -1.41 10.28 -25.79
CA ASN A 565 -1.62 9.36 -26.89
C ASN A 565 -1.10 9.92 -28.23
N TRP A 566 0.20 10.14 -28.30
CA TRP A 566 0.94 10.64 -29.47
C TRP A 566 1.08 9.62 -30.60
N SER A 567 0.68 8.37 -30.36
CA SER A 567 0.75 7.27 -31.32
C SER A 567 -0.52 7.08 -32.15
N VAL A 568 -1.59 7.84 -31.86
CA VAL A 568 -2.88 7.70 -32.55
C VAL A 568 -3.01 8.67 -33.71
N ASP A 569 -3.15 9.98 -33.46
CA ASP A 569 -3.22 11.00 -34.51
C ASP A 569 -2.93 12.41 -33.97
N GLN A 570 -2.74 13.36 -34.89
CA GLN A 570 -2.39 14.74 -34.59
C GLN A 570 -3.54 15.52 -33.94
N ASP A 571 -4.80 15.20 -34.25
CA ASP A 571 -5.98 15.86 -33.66
C ASP A 571 -6.13 15.48 -32.19
N THR A 572 -5.98 14.21 -31.87
CA THR A 572 -5.92 13.67 -30.51
C THR A 572 -4.77 14.30 -29.75
N TYR A 573 -3.58 14.41 -30.37
CA TYR A 573 -2.45 15.10 -29.78
C TYR A 573 -2.73 16.59 -29.48
N ASN A 574 -3.29 17.32 -30.44
CA ASN A 574 -3.63 18.73 -30.30
C ASN A 574 -4.77 18.97 -29.30
N ALA A 575 -5.68 18.01 -29.13
CA ALA A 575 -6.73 18.06 -28.12
C ALA A 575 -6.16 18.04 -26.70
N TYR A 576 -4.99 17.43 -26.50
CA TYR A 576 -4.26 17.52 -25.26
C TYR A 576 -3.62 18.91 -25.12
N MET A 577 -2.94 19.44 -26.14
CA MET A 577 -2.21 20.73 -26.07
C MET A 577 -3.03 21.90 -25.48
N PRO A 578 -2.40 22.83 -24.73
CA PRO A 578 -3.12 23.95 -24.11
C PRO A 578 -3.73 24.85 -25.19
N GLN A 579 -5.04 25.08 -25.11
CA GLN A 579 -5.81 25.68 -26.21
C GLN A 579 -5.93 27.21 -26.11
N THR A 580 -5.66 27.80 -24.94
CA THR A 580 -5.78 29.25 -24.73
C THR A 580 -4.67 29.85 -23.87
N ASN A 581 -4.29 31.10 -24.15
CA ASN A 581 -3.35 31.92 -23.36
C ASN A 581 -3.76 32.14 -21.88
N ARG A 582 -4.93 31.64 -21.48
CA ARG A 582 -5.54 31.78 -20.15
C ARG A 582 -5.77 30.45 -19.43
N GLU A 583 -5.48 29.32 -20.08
CA GLU A 583 -5.53 28.04 -19.40
C GLU A 583 -4.45 28.01 -18.32
N LEU A 584 -4.88 28.25 -17.08
CA LEU A 584 -4.19 27.91 -15.83
C LEU A 584 -4.07 26.40 -15.65
N SER A 585 -4.13 25.62 -16.74
CA SER A 585 -3.95 24.19 -16.66
C SER A 585 -2.48 23.92 -16.36
N SER A 586 -2.18 23.98 -15.07
CA SER A 586 -1.15 23.23 -14.35
C SER A 586 -0.68 21.99 -15.14
N PRO A 587 -1.56 21.14 -15.74
CA PRO A 587 -1.18 20.05 -16.64
C PRO A 587 -0.01 20.24 -17.62
N TRP A 588 0.20 21.44 -18.20
CA TRP A 588 1.18 21.67 -19.26
C TRP A 588 2.54 22.20 -18.81
N VAL A 589 2.57 23.05 -17.77
CA VAL A 589 3.77 23.37 -16.96
C VAL A 589 4.50 22.08 -16.58
N PHE A 590 3.65 21.08 -16.37
CA PHE A 590 3.92 19.77 -15.89
C PHE A 590 3.99 18.69 -16.99
N HIS A 591 3.84 19.01 -18.27
CA HIS A 591 4.10 18.04 -19.35
C HIS A 591 5.58 17.95 -19.74
N CYS A 592 6.33 19.00 -19.42
CA CYS A 592 7.77 18.86 -19.29
C CYS A 592 8.13 18.06 -18.03
N ILE A 593 7.28 18.00 -16.97
CA ILE A 593 7.73 17.57 -15.64
C ILE A 593 6.83 16.88 -14.59
N ALA A 594 5.54 17.11 -14.40
CA ALA A 594 4.64 16.24 -13.60
C ALA A 594 3.30 16.89 -13.29
N ALA A 595 2.15 16.46 -13.82
CA ALA A 595 0.89 17.14 -13.49
C ALA A 595 0.24 16.56 -12.23
N PHE A 596 -0.59 17.37 -11.55
CA PHE A 596 -1.69 16.93 -10.69
C PHE A 596 -2.93 17.70 -11.15
N GLN A 597 -4.05 17.01 -11.35
CA GLN A 597 -5.34 17.64 -11.65
C GLN A 597 -6.33 17.25 -10.57
N LEU A 598 -6.67 18.20 -9.70
CA LEU A 598 -7.84 18.11 -8.85
C LEU A 598 -9.08 17.95 -9.75
N TRP A 599 -9.83 16.87 -9.51
CA TRP A 599 -11.29 16.78 -9.65
C TRP A 599 -11.97 16.59 -11.01
N ARG A 600 -11.29 16.07 -12.06
CA ARG A 600 -11.94 15.29 -13.14
C ARG A 600 -10.93 14.67 -14.14
N ARG A 601 -10.89 13.33 -14.15
CA ARG A 601 -10.77 12.43 -15.32
C ARG A 601 -9.46 12.14 -16.06
N GLU A 602 -8.31 12.80 -15.91
CA GLU A 602 -7.14 12.38 -16.71
C GLU A 602 -5.82 12.30 -15.92
N VAL A 603 -5.27 11.07 -15.90
CA VAL A 603 -3.94 10.71 -15.37
C VAL A 603 -2.88 11.71 -15.85
N THR A 604 -1.93 12.04 -15.00
CA THR A 604 -0.92 13.08 -15.25
C THR A 604 0.40 12.52 -15.79
N LYS A 605 1.01 13.24 -16.74
CA LYS A 605 1.69 12.62 -17.90
C LYS A 605 2.92 13.44 -18.37
N ASN A 606 4.09 12.85 -18.63
CA ASN A 606 5.39 13.57 -18.83
C ASN A 606 6.14 13.24 -20.14
N ARG A 607 5.94 14.00 -21.22
CA ARG A 607 6.45 13.62 -22.56
C ARG A 607 7.92 13.94 -22.79
N ALA A 608 8.41 15.12 -22.40
CA ALA A 608 9.77 15.56 -22.73
C ALA A 608 10.86 14.71 -22.04
N LEU A 609 10.64 14.38 -20.75
CA LEU A 609 11.54 13.50 -19.99
C LEU A 609 11.58 12.07 -20.57
N GLY A 610 10.43 11.53 -20.97
CA GLY A 610 10.38 10.23 -21.65
C GLY A 610 11.19 10.23 -22.94
N LEU A 611 11.12 11.29 -23.73
CA LEU A 611 11.90 11.40 -24.97
C LEU A 611 13.41 11.50 -24.69
N LEU A 612 13.83 12.26 -23.66
CA LEU A 612 15.23 12.29 -23.20
C LEU A 612 15.70 10.91 -22.73
N MET A 613 14.86 10.17 -22.02
CA MET A 613 15.14 8.79 -21.59
C MET A 613 15.30 7.85 -22.78
N GLN A 614 14.38 7.89 -23.77
CA GLN A 614 14.50 7.11 -25.01
C GLN A 614 15.78 7.47 -25.78
N ALA A 615 16.16 8.76 -25.81
CA ALA A 615 17.42 9.21 -26.40
C ALA A 615 18.66 8.74 -25.63
N ALA A 616 18.55 8.37 -24.36
CA ALA A 616 19.66 7.89 -23.54
C ALA A 616 19.90 6.38 -23.67
N ILE A 617 18.94 5.60 -24.16
CA ILE A 617 19.02 4.14 -24.28
C ILE A 617 19.19 3.65 -25.74
N PRO A 618 19.50 2.36 -25.97
CA PRO A 618 19.53 1.79 -27.32
C PRO A 618 18.18 1.84 -28.04
N ILE A 619 18.21 1.99 -29.37
CA ILE A 619 17.04 1.81 -30.23
C ILE A 619 16.76 0.32 -30.36
N ARG A 620 15.52 -0.07 -30.05
CA ARG A 620 15.06 -1.46 -30.08
C ARG A 620 14.41 -1.73 -31.43
N THR A 621 14.98 -2.65 -32.19
CA THR A 621 14.41 -3.12 -33.48
C THR A 621 13.45 -4.30 -33.32
N GLN A 622 13.47 -4.94 -32.15
CA GLN A 622 12.65 -6.10 -31.82
C GLN A 622 12.13 -5.97 -30.39
N GLU A 623 11.14 -6.78 -30.08
CA GLU A 623 10.64 -6.94 -28.73
C GLU A 623 11.76 -7.47 -27.83
N LEU A 624 11.87 -6.87 -26.64
CA LEU A 624 12.77 -7.34 -25.60
C LEU A 624 11.95 -8.01 -24.51
N GLU A 625 12.34 -9.22 -24.19
CA GLU A 625 11.72 -10.00 -23.14
C GLU A 625 12.78 -10.33 -22.09
N ARG A 626 12.48 -9.99 -20.84
CA ARG A 626 13.24 -10.49 -19.71
C ARG A 626 12.48 -11.69 -19.17
N SER A 627 12.95 -12.87 -19.58
CA SER A 627 12.85 -14.00 -18.66
C SER A 627 13.79 -13.68 -17.51
N ARG A 628 13.25 -13.18 -16.39
CA ARG A 628 13.95 -13.41 -15.13
C ARG A 628 14.11 -14.93 -15.10
N GLY A 629 15.35 -15.43 -14.96
CA GLY A 629 15.57 -16.88 -14.97
C GLY A 629 14.66 -17.54 -13.93
N PRO A 630 14.30 -18.83 -14.06
CA PRO A 630 13.47 -19.51 -13.07
C PRO A 630 14.18 -19.48 -11.73
N GLY A 631 13.90 -18.45 -10.94
CA GLY A 631 14.21 -18.38 -9.52
C GLY A 631 13.23 -19.31 -8.85
N SER A 632 13.39 -20.62 -9.06
CA SER A 632 12.72 -21.55 -8.17
C SER A 632 13.52 -21.59 -6.89
N TRP A 633 12.97 -20.98 -5.86
CA TRP A 633 13.56 -21.05 -4.54
C TRP A 633 13.00 -22.29 -3.86
N THR A 634 13.91 -23.11 -3.34
CA THR A 634 13.55 -24.17 -2.41
C THR A 634 13.98 -23.73 -1.02
N PHE A 635 13.07 -23.81 -0.06
CA PHE A 635 13.44 -23.70 1.34
C PHE A 635 12.90 -24.90 2.10
N SER A 636 13.63 -25.26 3.14
CA SER A 636 13.33 -26.41 3.99
C SER A 636 12.79 -25.90 5.31
N VAL A 637 11.67 -26.45 5.71
CA VAL A 637 11.04 -26.19 7.02
C VAL A 637 11.21 -27.43 7.88
N TYR A 638 11.50 -27.24 9.17
CA TYR A 638 11.84 -28.31 10.09
C TYR A 638 10.80 -28.41 11.19
N PRO A 639 10.42 -29.60 11.68
CA PRO A 639 9.47 -29.69 12.77
C PRO A 639 10.04 -29.03 14.03
N SER A 640 9.24 -28.18 14.69
CA SER A 640 9.56 -27.67 16.04
C SER A 640 9.71 -28.82 17.04
N LEU A 641 10.25 -28.55 18.24
CA LEU A 641 10.36 -29.54 19.31
C LEU A 641 9.00 -30.18 19.64
N HIS A 642 7.94 -29.38 19.65
CA HIS A 642 6.58 -29.84 19.94
C HIS A 642 5.99 -30.66 18.77
N ALA A 643 6.28 -30.27 17.52
CA ALA A 643 5.88 -31.05 16.36
C ALA A 643 6.62 -32.38 16.29
N ALA A 644 7.93 -32.37 16.55
CA ALA A 644 8.76 -33.57 16.63
C ALA A 644 8.27 -34.54 17.71
N ALA A 645 7.95 -34.03 18.91
CA ALA A 645 7.37 -34.82 19.99
C ALA A 645 5.98 -35.40 19.63
N ALA A 646 5.23 -34.75 18.74
CA ALA A 646 3.95 -35.24 18.22
C ALA A 646 4.10 -36.22 17.02
N GLY A 647 5.33 -36.59 16.66
CA GLY A 647 5.61 -37.59 15.63
C GLY A 647 5.93 -37.02 14.24
N HIS A 648 6.05 -35.69 14.10
CA HIS A 648 6.53 -35.07 12.87
C HIS A 648 8.05 -35.17 12.78
N ALA A 649 8.59 -36.12 12.00
CA ALA A 649 10.03 -36.40 11.95
C ALA A 649 10.74 -35.86 10.70
N GLU A 650 10.00 -35.51 9.65
CA GLU A 650 10.55 -35.17 8.35
C GLU A 650 10.54 -33.66 8.12
N SER A 651 11.63 -33.13 7.55
CA SER A 651 11.67 -31.77 7.01
C SER A 651 10.86 -31.69 5.72
N ILE A 652 10.12 -30.59 5.52
CA ILE A 652 9.36 -30.37 4.30
C ILE A 652 10.16 -29.42 3.40
N ASN A 653 10.38 -29.82 2.15
CA ASN A 653 10.98 -28.97 1.15
C ASN A 653 9.87 -28.31 0.32
N LEU A 654 9.73 -27.01 0.50
CA LEU A 654 8.78 -26.22 -0.26
C LEU A 654 9.48 -25.67 -1.49
N TRP A 655 8.84 -25.85 -2.63
CA TRP A 655 9.33 -25.39 -3.91
C TRP A 655 8.31 -24.40 -4.46
N GLN A 656 8.78 -23.20 -4.78
CA GLN A 656 7.91 -22.17 -5.30
C GLN A 656 8.45 -21.66 -6.62
N ARG A 657 7.67 -21.83 -7.69
CA ARG A 657 7.91 -21.13 -8.95
C ARG A 657 7.68 -19.65 -8.67
N ASP A 658 8.65 -18.81 -8.98
CA ASP A 658 8.42 -17.37 -8.99
C ASP A 658 7.32 -17.08 -10.02
N ARG A 659 6.25 -16.39 -9.61
CA ARG A 659 5.23 -15.90 -10.56
C ARG A 659 5.83 -14.61 -11.12
N GLN A 660 6.78 -14.77 -12.03
CA GLN A 660 7.38 -13.62 -12.68
C GLN A 660 6.41 -13.16 -13.74
N GLU A 661 6.00 -11.91 -13.64
CA GLU A 661 5.47 -11.21 -14.80
C GLU A 661 6.63 -11.14 -15.81
N GLU A 662 6.41 -11.67 -17.01
CA GLU A 662 7.32 -11.47 -18.12
C GLU A 662 7.36 -9.96 -18.39
N GLU A 663 8.47 -9.31 -18.02
CA GLU A 663 8.68 -7.91 -18.34
C GLU A 663 9.01 -7.85 -19.84
N MET A 664 8.03 -7.42 -20.62
CA MET A 664 8.12 -7.23 -22.06
C MET A 664 8.15 -5.75 -22.41
N VAL A 665 9.03 -5.39 -23.34
CA VAL A 665 9.07 -4.05 -23.93
C VAL A 665 9.05 -4.16 -25.45
N MET A 666 8.13 -3.43 -26.06
CA MET A 666 7.97 -3.37 -27.52
C MET A 666 9.16 -2.65 -28.21
N PRO A 667 9.34 -2.87 -29.52
CA PRO A 667 10.29 -2.10 -30.34
C PRO A 667 10.13 -0.58 -30.16
N SER A 668 11.22 0.16 -30.36
CA SER A 668 11.21 1.63 -30.28
C SER A 668 10.31 2.21 -31.37
N THR A 669 9.38 3.08 -30.97
CA THR A 669 8.48 3.79 -31.88
C THR A 669 8.71 5.30 -31.81
N PHE A 670 8.50 5.99 -32.93
CA PHE A 670 8.62 7.43 -33.03
C PHE A 670 7.50 8.01 -33.90
N PHE A 671 6.81 9.01 -33.36
CA PHE A 671 5.76 9.77 -34.04
C PHE A 671 6.06 11.26 -33.89
N ASP A 672 6.13 11.99 -35.01
CA ASP A 672 6.39 13.43 -34.97
C ASP A 672 5.06 14.18 -35.09
N GLN A 673 4.40 14.37 -33.96
CA GLN A 673 3.11 15.08 -33.90
C GLN A 673 3.27 16.61 -33.87
N VAL A 674 4.47 17.12 -33.55
CA VAL A 674 4.74 18.56 -33.38
C VAL A 674 5.10 19.21 -34.73
N LEU A 675 5.96 18.57 -35.52
CA LEU A 675 6.46 19.12 -36.79
C LEU A 675 6.08 18.26 -38.00
N GLY A 676 5.53 17.06 -37.80
CA GLY A 676 5.26 16.08 -38.84
C GLY A 676 3.78 15.82 -39.11
N THR A 677 3.52 14.78 -39.91
CA THR A 677 2.20 14.29 -40.31
C THR A 677 1.52 13.43 -39.24
N GLY A 678 2.19 13.19 -38.11
CA GLY A 678 1.75 12.24 -37.09
C GLY A 678 1.94 10.75 -37.45
N GLU A 679 2.54 10.45 -38.61
CA GLU A 679 2.83 9.09 -39.02
C GLU A 679 4.05 8.50 -38.28
N LYS A 680 4.05 7.17 -38.11
CA LYS A 680 5.19 6.42 -37.57
C LYS A 680 6.39 6.56 -38.50
N LYS A 681 7.54 7.03 -37.99
CA LYS A 681 8.79 7.08 -38.77
C LYS A 681 9.58 5.77 -38.63
N GLU A 682 10.15 5.31 -39.75
CA GLU A 682 11.07 4.17 -39.80
C GLU A 682 12.53 4.65 -39.81
N GLY A 683 13.48 3.79 -39.42
CA GLY A 683 14.91 4.12 -39.46
C GLY A 683 15.38 5.14 -38.42
N ILE A 684 14.70 5.19 -37.28
CA ILE A 684 14.90 6.19 -36.23
C ILE A 684 16.26 6.07 -35.52
N THR A 685 16.73 7.18 -34.98
CA THR A 685 17.92 7.33 -34.16
C THR A 685 17.58 8.04 -32.84
N GLN A 686 18.52 8.07 -31.91
CA GLN A 686 18.38 8.86 -30.69
C GLN A 686 18.33 10.38 -30.97
N LEU A 687 18.90 10.85 -32.09
CA LEU A 687 18.85 12.26 -32.48
C LEU A 687 17.42 12.69 -32.84
N ASP A 688 16.60 11.79 -33.39
CA ASP A 688 15.19 12.07 -33.68
C ASP A 688 14.39 12.34 -32.39
N TYR A 689 14.61 11.55 -31.35
CA TYR A 689 14.02 11.79 -30.03
C TYR A 689 14.48 13.14 -29.44
N LEU A 690 15.77 13.46 -29.52
CA LEU A 690 16.32 14.74 -29.04
C LEU A 690 15.75 15.94 -29.80
N GLN A 691 15.61 15.85 -31.13
CA GLN A 691 14.99 16.90 -31.93
C GLN A 691 13.54 17.14 -31.48
N LEU A 692 12.79 16.05 -31.25
CA LEU A 692 11.42 16.16 -30.77
C LEU A 692 11.34 16.78 -29.36
N VAL A 693 12.31 16.55 -28.47
CA VAL A 693 12.37 17.27 -27.17
C VAL A 693 12.40 18.78 -27.39
N VAL A 694 13.28 19.28 -28.26
CA VAL A 694 13.39 20.72 -28.53
C VAL A 694 12.08 21.27 -29.10
N SER A 695 11.51 20.56 -30.08
CA SER A 695 10.23 20.95 -30.69
C SER A 695 9.11 20.98 -29.66
N THR A 696 8.97 19.94 -28.83
CA THR A 696 7.95 19.87 -27.78
C THR A 696 8.13 20.95 -26.72
N VAL A 697 9.35 21.15 -26.20
CA VAL A 697 9.62 22.20 -25.20
C VAL A 697 9.35 23.59 -25.78
N SER A 698 9.80 23.87 -27.00
CA SER A 698 9.55 25.15 -27.66
C SER A 698 8.07 25.39 -27.93
N ASP A 699 7.35 24.38 -28.41
CA ASP A 699 5.93 24.47 -28.73
C ASP A 699 5.11 24.70 -27.45
N ILE A 700 5.32 23.89 -26.41
CA ILE A 700 4.64 24.06 -25.11
C ILE A 700 4.93 25.43 -24.50
N SER A 701 6.19 25.88 -24.52
CA SER A 701 6.57 27.13 -23.87
C SER A 701 5.97 28.38 -24.51
N ASN A 702 5.48 28.29 -25.75
CA ASN A 702 4.76 29.36 -26.43
C ASN A 702 3.31 29.52 -25.92
N TYR A 703 2.71 28.46 -25.41
CA TYR A 703 1.29 28.42 -25.03
C TYR A 703 1.07 28.33 -23.52
N ALA A 704 2.00 27.70 -22.79
CA ALA A 704 1.89 27.45 -21.36
C ALA A 704 2.92 28.26 -20.55
N ALA A 705 2.53 28.58 -19.32
CA ALA A 705 3.52 28.94 -18.30
C ALA A 705 4.36 27.69 -17.95
N VAL A 706 5.63 27.85 -17.56
CA VAL A 706 6.54 26.76 -17.23
C VAL A 706 7.44 27.16 -16.06
N TYR A 707 7.89 26.16 -15.28
CA TYR A 707 8.91 26.37 -14.24
C TYR A 707 10.29 26.48 -14.87
N HIS A 708 10.99 27.57 -14.56
CA HIS A 708 12.27 27.90 -15.19
C HIS A 708 13.33 26.83 -14.94
N SER A 709 13.55 26.46 -13.69
CA SER A 709 14.62 25.55 -13.22
C SER A 709 14.56 24.19 -13.92
N TRP A 710 13.34 23.79 -14.22
CA TRP A 710 12.94 22.53 -14.81
C TRP A 710 13.16 22.49 -16.32
N VAL A 711 12.77 23.55 -17.03
CA VAL A 711 13.11 23.71 -18.45
C VAL A 711 14.63 23.80 -18.62
N GLU A 712 15.33 24.51 -17.74
CA GLU A 712 16.80 24.55 -17.73
C GLU A 712 17.42 23.18 -17.53
N ALA A 713 16.93 22.39 -16.57
CA ALA A 713 17.42 21.04 -16.33
C ALA A 713 17.24 20.14 -17.56
N ILE A 714 16.09 20.24 -18.25
CA ILE A 714 15.79 19.49 -19.49
C ILE A 714 16.72 19.94 -20.62
N ILE A 715 16.86 21.24 -20.85
CA ILE A 715 17.72 21.79 -21.92
C ILE A 715 19.19 21.45 -21.66
N SER A 716 19.64 21.54 -20.41
CA SER A 716 21.00 21.15 -20.01
C SER A 716 21.25 19.67 -20.27
N ALA A 717 20.33 18.79 -19.88
CA ALA A 717 20.42 17.35 -20.16
C ALA A 717 20.38 17.05 -21.66
N PHE A 718 19.52 17.75 -22.41
CA PHE A 718 19.44 17.68 -23.87
C PHE A 718 20.80 17.97 -24.51
N HIS A 719 21.45 19.08 -24.17
CA HIS A 719 22.74 19.46 -24.78
C HIS A 719 23.83 18.42 -24.50
N VAL A 720 23.89 17.91 -23.27
CA VAL A 720 24.86 16.87 -22.89
C VAL A 720 24.60 15.56 -23.64
N LEU A 721 23.34 15.16 -23.81
CA LEU A 721 23.00 13.97 -24.61
C LEU A 721 23.25 14.20 -26.10
N GLN A 722 22.95 15.39 -26.64
CA GLN A 722 23.17 15.72 -28.03
C GLN A 722 24.65 15.60 -28.40
N GLU A 723 25.54 16.23 -27.61
CA GLU A 723 26.98 16.13 -27.82
C GLU A 723 27.47 14.67 -27.78
N ASP A 724 26.99 13.90 -26.81
CA ASP A 724 27.33 12.48 -26.67
C ASP A 724 26.85 11.65 -27.87
N ARG A 725 25.62 11.90 -28.36
CA ARG A 725 25.03 11.20 -29.51
C ARG A 725 25.67 11.57 -30.83
N GLU A 726 25.97 12.84 -31.06
CA GLU A 726 26.69 13.29 -32.26
C GLU A 726 28.12 12.71 -32.28
N LYS A 727 28.81 12.73 -31.15
CA LYS A 727 30.13 12.11 -31.00
C LYS A 727 30.09 10.61 -31.29
N MET A 728 29.11 9.89 -30.74
CA MET A 728 28.95 8.45 -31.03
C MET A 728 28.56 8.17 -32.48
N SER A 729 27.70 8.98 -33.09
CA SER A 729 27.33 8.83 -34.50
C SER A 729 28.56 9.01 -35.41
N ASN A 730 29.41 9.98 -35.12
CA ASN A 730 30.65 10.21 -35.85
C ASN A 730 31.68 9.08 -35.65
N LEU A 731 31.81 8.56 -34.42
CA LEU A 731 32.76 7.48 -34.10
C LEU A 731 32.27 6.09 -34.56
N LEU A 732 30.96 5.85 -34.52
CA LEU A 732 30.32 4.56 -34.80
C LEU A 732 29.11 4.71 -35.73
N PRO A 733 29.27 5.15 -37.00
CA PRO A 733 28.15 5.49 -37.88
C PRO A 733 27.13 4.35 -38.07
N ARG A 734 27.60 3.09 -38.04
CA ARG A 734 26.77 1.90 -38.25
C ARG A 734 26.27 1.22 -36.97
N ALA A 735 26.70 1.68 -35.80
CA ALA A 735 26.42 0.98 -34.54
C ALA A 735 25.95 1.90 -33.41
N HIS A 736 25.97 3.22 -33.58
CA HIS A 736 25.58 4.17 -32.54
C HIS A 736 24.14 3.96 -32.03
N GLN A 737 23.22 3.52 -32.89
CA GLN A 737 21.81 3.27 -32.55
C GLN A 737 21.63 2.20 -31.47
N THR A 738 22.52 1.20 -31.39
CA THR A 738 22.43 0.11 -30.40
C THR A 738 23.25 0.38 -29.13
N ARG A 739 23.75 1.61 -28.95
CA ARG A 739 24.57 2.00 -27.81
C ARG A 739 23.81 2.88 -26.83
N TRP A 740 24.13 2.69 -25.56
CA TRP A 740 23.71 3.58 -24.50
C TRP A 740 24.43 4.92 -24.58
N ALA A 741 23.83 5.96 -24.04
CA ALA A 741 24.54 7.19 -23.72
C ALA A 741 25.65 6.91 -22.69
N THR A 742 26.73 7.70 -22.75
CA THR A 742 27.88 7.54 -21.85
C THR A 742 27.47 7.70 -20.40
N LYS A 743 26.62 8.69 -20.10
CA LYS A 743 26.06 8.98 -18.78
C LYS A 743 24.61 9.46 -18.91
N TRP A 744 23.83 9.31 -17.84
CA TRP A 744 22.55 9.98 -17.68
C TRP A 744 22.79 11.36 -17.05
N PRO A 745 22.53 12.48 -17.76
CA PRO A 745 22.91 13.81 -17.26
C PRO A 745 21.79 14.53 -16.50
N PHE A 746 20.56 14.05 -16.59
CA PHE A 746 19.42 14.74 -16.00
C PHE A 746 19.38 14.53 -14.48
N LYS A 747 19.14 15.63 -13.76
CA LYS A 747 18.82 15.62 -12.33
C LYS A 747 17.59 16.50 -12.13
N PRO A 748 16.59 16.06 -11.34
CA PRO A 748 15.51 16.94 -10.94
C PRO A 748 16.07 18.17 -10.22
N PRO A 749 15.71 19.41 -10.63
CA PRO A 749 16.04 20.60 -9.88
C PRO A 749 15.21 20.66 -8.58
N PRO A 750 15.66 21.41 -7.57
CA PRO A 750 14.82 21.72 -6.42
C PRO A 750 13.56 22.48 -6.86
N TYR A 751 12.52 22.43 -6.03
CA TYR A 751 11.33 23.26 -6.23
C TYR A 751 11.74 24.73 -6.41
N ASP A 752 11.06 25.44 -7.31
CA ASP A 752 11.26 26.86 -7.53
C ASP A 752 9.90 27.51 -7.80
N LYS A 753 9.61 28.59 -7.07
CA LYS A 753 8.39 29.39 -7.23
C LYS A 753 8.39 30.20 -8.54
N LYS A 754 9.54 30.31 -9.23
CA LYS A 754 9.67 31.05 -10.49
C LYS A 754 9.00 30.33 -11.65
N ILE A 755 7.84 30.85 -12.01
CA ILE A 755 7.06 30.47 -13.18
C ILE A 755 7.14 31.59 -14.22
N GLY A 756 7.07 31.25 -15.50
CA GLY A 756 7.18 32.22 -16.57
C GLY A 756 6.85 31.62 -17.92
N ARG A 757 7.03 32.40 -18.99
CA ARG A 757 6.83 31.96 -20.38
C ARG A 757 8.08 32.24 -21.19
N PHE A 758 8.35 31.39 -22.18
CA PHE A 758 9.39 31.74 -23.15
C PHE A 758 8.77 32.56 -24.27
N GLN A 759 9.29 33.77 -24.47
CA GLN A 759 8.98 34.60 -25.63
C GLN A 759 10.21 34.58 -26.53
N GLY A 760 10.21 33.68 -27.51
CA GLY A 760 11.40 33.40 -28.32
C GLY A 760 12.47 32.68 -27.50
N ARG A 761 13.54 33.39 -27.08
CA ARG A 761 14.62 32.84 -26.23
C ARG A 761 14.61 33.39 -24.81
N ASP A 762 13.79 34.40 -24.53
CA ASP A 762 13.79 35.08 -23.24
C ASP A 762 12.71 34.48 -22.34
N PHE A 763 13.08 34.20 -21.09
CA PHE A 763 12.13 33.78 -20.06
C PHE A 763 11.51 35.02 -19.41
N VAL A 764 10.20 35.18 -19.59
CA VAL A 764 9.43 36.29 -19.04
C VAL A 764 8.71 35.79 -17.78
N PRO A 765 9.05 36.32 -16.59
CA PRO A 765 8.47 35.86 -15.34
C PRO A 765 6.97 36.18 -15.24
N LEU A 766 6.25 35.25 -14.61
CA LEU A 766 4.86 35.37 -14.23
C LEU A 766 4.75 35.29 -12.70
N VAL A 767 3.73 35.94 -12.15
CA VAL A 767 3.45 35.95 -10.72
C VAL A 767 2.02 35.50 -10.45
N TRP A 768 1.85 34.67 -9.41
CA TRP A 768 0.55 34.25 -8.92
C TRP A 768 -0.15 35.40 -8.17
N LYS A 769 -1.38 35.69 -8.56
CA LYS A 769 -2.32 36.50 -7.78
C LYS A 769 -2.97 35.66 -6.68
N SER A 770 -3.53 36.34 -5.67
CA SER A 770 -4.24 35.71 -4.56
C SER A 770 -5.50 34.94 -4.98
N ASP A 771 -6.05 35.24 -6.15
CA ASP A 771 -7.18 34.52 -6.76
C ASP A 771 -6.76 33.27 -7.55
N GLY A 772 -5.47 32.92 -7.54
CA GLY A 772 -4.93 31.79 -8.27
C GLY A 772 -4.70 32.05 -9.77
N THR A 773 -4.79 33.30 -10.24
CA THR A 773 -4.45 33.64 -11.63
C THR A 773 -2.97 34.01 -11.80
N LEU A 774 -2.41 33.76 -12.99
CA LEU A 774 -1.05 34.17 -13.35
C LEU A 774 -1.11 35.44 -14.20
N VAL A 775 -0.29 36.43 -13.85
CA VAL A 775 -0.06 37.64 -14.64
C VAL A 775 1.43 37.86 -14.86
N TYR A 776 1.77 38.67 -15.85
CA TYR A 776 3.16 39.08 -16.01
C TYR A 776 3.58 39.96 -14.83
N GLU A 777 4.85 39.85 -14.43
CA GLU A 777 5.39 40.62 -13.30
C GLU A 777 5.28 42.14 -13.52
N ASP A 778 5.25 42.60 -14.78
CA ASP A 778 5.06 44.00 -15.17
C ASP A 778 3.58 44.45 -15.20
N GLU A 779 2.62 43.53 -14.99
CA GLU A 779 1.19 43.80 -14.85
C GLU A 779 0.72 43.89 -13.38
N LEU A 780 1.62 43.66 -12.42
CA LEU A 780 1.42 43.87 -10.98
C LEU A 780 1.71 45.32 -10.58
#